data_AF-A0A5B0FRS1-F1
#
_entry.id   AF-A0A5B0FRS1-F1
#
_cell.length_a   1.000
_cell.length_b   1.000
_cell.length_c   1.000
_cell.angle_alpha   90.00
_cell.angle_beta   90.00
_cell.angle_gamma   90.00
#
_symmetry.space_group_name_H-M   'P 1'
#
loop_
_entity.id
_entity.type
_entity.pdbx_description
1 polymer ?
#
loop_
_entity_poly.entity_id
_entity_poly.type
_entity_poly.pdbx_seq_one_letter_code
_entity_poly.pdbx_strand_id
1 'polypeptide(L)'
;MGLPAAKPVSSDQEQRSYLTVIRRNWHLLPREQLLELLDWTDEKLSFTLQEDDFFYIKLGSIKPECEPVKFRASSGLVQKREQWLSDVMREEFPDGLSQDGQPLFEFVKELSKAPENTVEQTSSGFSPRFGYAYFALFGDPLLQSGIDPYPDGYLAQMAASGMDGTWMHIVLSKITPFPWDPALSENWEQRLENLGKLVAKAKKHGIGIYLYLNEPRFMPLAFFEKHPDLKGVQIGGQASLCTSHPEVQQYLVEAMATITSRVPELAGFFSITASENHTNCWSHGKGAECPRCSKRGPSEVIAELNQLYLKGINQGLANHKQQKGPGLIVWDWGWQEGWAEDIIPALPKTAALMSVSEWDLEINRGGVKNKVGEYSISSVGPGPRALRHWEIARKNGLKTIAKIQAGCTWEIAAVPYIPAMENVARHAENLRNTQVDGLMLGWTLGGYPSPNLEIVAEMGGSKMITAPEAMQKVAERRYGAAGVAVTKAWRQFSKAFSEFPYHVGVVYSAPLQAGPSSLLWSKPTGYQASMVGLAYDDVNSWRANYPVEIFISQLQKVAAGFHDALAYLRREIVDMPLSVHMRKAVTDECGVAETVAVHYSSVANQALFVVTRDKLAAERDKKRAANLVTELENILRHEMKLAKRMAILQHNDSRLGFEASNHYFYVRNDLAEKVINCRDLLDHWLPEVKKAL
;
A
#
# COMPACT_ATOMS: atom_id res chain seq x y z
N MET A 1 -30.69 -7.17 -17.13
CA MET A 1 -29.96 -6.38 -16.11
C MET A 1 -29.70 -4.92 -16.50
N GLY A 2 -29.95 -4.49 -17.75
CA GLY A 2 -29.78 -3.07 -18.12
C GLY A 2 -28.32 -2.58 -18.20
N LEU A 3 -27.36 -3.51 -18.20
CA LEU A 3 -25.93 -3.21 -18.36
C LEU A 3 -25.55 -3.19 -19.85
N PRO A 4 -24.56 -2.35 -20.25
CA PRO A 4 -24.02 -2.38 -21.60
C PRO A 4 -23.36 -3.74 -21.90
N ALA A 5 -23.15 -4.03 -23.18
CA ALA A 5 -22.39 -5.21 -23.60
C ALA A 5 -21.00 -5.23 -22.93
N ALA A 6 -20.55 -6.41 -22.50
CA ALA A 6 -19.23 -6.58 -21.94
C ALA A 6 -18.17 -6.21 -22.99
N LYS A 7 -17.25 -5.33 -22.63
CA LYS A 7 -16.07 -5.03 -23.45
C LYS A 7 -15.06 -6.19 -23.33
N PRO A 8 -14.25 -6.45 -24.38
CA PRO A 8 -13.10 -7.33 -24.25
C PRO A 8 -12.17 -6.85 -23.13
N VAL A 9 -11.62 -7.80 -22.37
CA VAL A 9 -10.58 -7.53 -21.37
C VAL A 9 -9.32 -7.06 -22.12
N SER A 10 -8.76 -5.91 -21.72
CA SER A 10 -7.52 -5.43 -22.33
C SER A 10 -6.31 -6.23 -21.84
N SER A 11 -5.23 -6.26 -22.62
CA SER A 11 -3.98 -6.91 -22.22
C SER A 11 -3.44 -6.36 -20.90
N ASP A 12 -3.53 -5.05 -20.66
CA ASP A 12 -3.15 -4.44 -19.39
C ASP A 12 -3.99 -4.97 -18.22
N GLN A 13 -5.31 -5.14 -18.42
CA GLN A 13 -6.18 -5.68 -17.36
C GLN A 13 -5.86 -7.14 -17.07
N GLU A 14 -5.68 -7.96 -18.11
CA GLU A 14 -5.31 -9.38 -18.00
C GLU A 14 -4.01 -9.55 -17.20
N GLN A 15 -3.02 -8.71 -17.49
CA GLN A 15 -1.70 -8.77 -16.87
C GLN A 15 -1.66 -8.16 -15.46
N ARG A 16 -2.44 -7.12 -15.19
CA ARG A 16 -2.29 -6.26 -13.98
C ARG A 16 -3.48 -6.29 -13.01
N SER A 17 -4.54 -7.06 -13.27
CA SER A 17 -5.76 -7.05 -12.43
C SER A 17 -6.04 -8.34 -11.69
N TYR A 18 -5.16 -9.34 -11.74
CA TYR A 18 -5.47 -10.66 -11.19
C TYR A 18 -5.83 -10.62 -9.69
N LEU A 19 -5.19 -9.79 -8.86
CA LEU A 19 -5.59 -9.59 -7.45
C LEU A 19 -7.00 -8.99 -7.32
N THR A 20 -7.34 -7.98 -8.13
CA THR A 20 -8.71 -7.43 -8.22
C THR A 20 -9.72 -8.53 -8.57
N VAL A 21 -9.42 -9.35 -9.58
CA VAL A 21 -10.31 -10.43 -10.04
C VAL A 21 -10.50 -11.48 -8.96
N ILE A 22 -9.43 -11.92 -8.30
CA ILE A 22 -9.49 -12.89 -7.20
C ILE A 22 -10.35 -12.35 -6.06
N ARG A 23 -10.07 -11.12 -5.59
CA ARG A 23 -10.81 -10.52 -4.47
C ARG A 23 -12.30 -10.42 -4.77
N ARG A 24 -12.67 -9.93 -5.96
CA ARG A 24 -14.08 -9.77 -6.37
C ARG A 24 -14.85 -11.09 -6.46
N ASN A 25 -14.14 -12.20 -6.70
CA ASN A 25 -14.76 -13.53 -6.83
C ASN A 25 -14.54 -14.42 -5.60
N TRP A 26 -13.90 -13.92 -4.54
CA TRP A 26 -13.46 -14.73 -3.39
C TRP A 26 -14.62 -15.40 -2.65
N HIS A 27 -15.76 -14.72 -2.57
CA HIS A 27 -17.00 -15.22 -1.94
C HIS A 27 -18.01 -15.77 -2.96
N LEU A 28 -17.68 -15.75 -4.26
CA LEU A 28 -18.60 -16.12 -5.34
C LEU A 28 -18.25 -17.46 -5.97
N LEU A 29 -16.96 -17.72 -6.20
CA LEU A 29 -16.51 -18.90 -6.94
C LEU A 29 -15.83 -19.92 -6.03
N PRO A 30 -16.07 -21.24 -6.21
CA PRO A 30 -15.18 -22.25 -5.66
C PRO A 30 -13.80 -22.13 -6.28
N ARG A 31 -12.79 -22.69 -5.60
CA ARG A 31 -11.39 -22.62 -6.04
C ARG A 31 -11.20 -23.13 -7.48
N GLU A 32 -11.86 -24.22 -7.84
CA GLU A 32 -11.78 -24.80 -9.19
C GLU A 32 -12.24 -23.82 -10.29
N GLN A 33 -13.36 -23.12 -10.09
CA GLN A 33 -13.86 -22.13 -11.05
C GLN A 33 -13.04 -20.83 -11.05
N LEU A 34 -12.38 -20.52 -9.93
CA LEU A 34 -11.42 -19.41 -9.90
C LEU A 34 -10.18 -19.72 -10.74
N LEU A 35 -9.68 -20.96 -10.70
CA LEU A 35 -8.58 -21.41 -11.56
C LEU A 35 -8.97 -21.38 -13.04
N GLU A 36 -10.18 -21.83 -13.38
CA GLU A 36 -10.72 -21.75 -14.74
C GLU A 36 -10.85 -20.30 -15.21
N LEU A 37 -11.38 -19.39 -14.38
CA LEU A 37 -11.52 -17.97 -14.72
C LEU A 37 -10.17 -17.29 -15.00
N LEU A 38 -9.13 -17.67 -14.26
CA LEU A 38 -7.80 -17.09 -14.37
C LEU A 38 -6.92 -17.76 -15.43
N ASP A 39 -7.31 -18.95 -15.91
CA ASP A 39 -6.45 -19.86 -16.69
C ASP A 39 -5.13 -20.19 -15.97
N TRP A 40 -5.20 -20.49 -14.67
CA TRP A 40 -4.04 -20.72 -13.81
C TRP A 40 -3.99 -22.15 -13.25
N THR A 41 -2.78 -22.62 -12.97
CA THR A 41 -2.57 -23.83 -12.16
C THR A 41 -2.75 -23.53 -10.68
N ASP A 42 -2.99 -24.59 -9.89
CA ASP A 42 -3.13 -24.45 -8.44
C ASP A 42 -1.84 -23.93 -7.78
N GLU A 43 -0.67 -24.37 -8.29
CA GLU A 43 0.64 -23.95 -7.80
C GLU A 43 0.84 -22.45 -8.00
N LYS A 44 0.44 -21.92 -9.17
CA LYS A 44 0.52 -20.48 -9.45
C LYS A 44 -0.38 -19.68 -8.52
N LEU A 45 -1.63 -20.10 -8.33
CA LEU A 45 -2.54 -19.42 -7.40
C LEU A 45 -1.99 -19.47 -5.97
N SER A 46 -1.51 -20.63 -5.51
CA SER A 46 -0.94 -20.79 -4.18
C SER A 46 0.31 -19.93 -3.97
N PHE A 47 1.19 -19.84 -4.97
CA PHE A 47 2.35 -18.96 -4.95
C PHE A 47 1.93 -17.48 -4.87
N THR A 48 1.01 -17.02 -5.72
CA THR A 48 0.49 -15.64 -5.69
C THR A 48 -0.15 -15.31 -4.35
N LEU A 49 -0.95 -16.21 -3.77
CA LEU A 49 -1.58 -16.00 -2.46
C LEU A 49 -0.53 -15.80 -1.34
N GLN A 50 0.65 -16.40 -1.46
CA GLN A 50 1.72 -16.31 -0.48
C GLN A 50 2.68 -15.14 -0.73
N GLU A 51 3.15 -14.97 -1.96
CA GLU A 51 4.27 -14.08 -2.28
C GLU A 51 3.86 -12.68 -2.79
N ASP A 52 2.63 -12.48 -3.26
CA ASP A 52 2.15 -11.15 -3.68
C ASP A 52 1.68 -10.35 -2.47
N ASP A 53 2.64 -9.87 -1.68
CA ASP A 53 2.45 -8.98 -0.53
C ASP A 53 1.34 -9.47 0.44
N PHE A 54 1.48 -10.71 0.92
CA PHE A 54 0.59 -11.34 1.91
C PHE A 54 -0.88 -11.41 1.46
N PHE A 55 -1.15 -11.61 0.17
CA PHE A 55 -2.51 -11.52 -0.36
C PHE A 55 -3.52 -12.46 0.30
N TYR A 56 -3.12 -13.67 0.72
CA TYR A 56 -3.99 -14.57 1.48
C TYR A 56 -4.46 -13.96 2.81
N ILE A 57 -3.59 -13.24 3.51
CA ILE A 57 -3.93 -12.54 4.76
C ILE A 57 -4.91 -11.41 4.46
N LYS A 58 -4.69 -10.68 3.35
CA LYS A 58 -5.60 -9.62 2.87
C LYS A 58 -6.97 -10.17 2.45
N LEU A 59 -7.09 -11.47 2.18
CA LEU A 59 -8.35 -12.17 1.92
C LEU A 59 -9.00 -12.82 3.16
N GLY A 60 -8.42 -12.60 4.35
CA GLY A 60 -8.95 -13.10 5.62
C GLY A 60 -8.38 -14.46 6.06
N SER A 61 -7.32 -14.94 5.41
CA SER A 61 -6.68 -16.23 5.69
C SER A 61 -7.63 -17.44 5.60
N ILE A 62 -8.68 -17.30 4.80
CA ILE A 62 -9.71 -18.33 4.56
C ILE A 62 -10.26 -18.18 3.14
N LYS A 63 -10.44 -19.30 2.44
CA LYS A 63 -11.29 -19.37 1.25
C LYS A 63 -12.68 -19.86 1.67
N PRO A 64 -13.74 -19.04 1.57
CA PRO A 64 -15.10 -19.49 1.86
C PRO A 64 -15.51 -20.67 0.97
N GLU A 65 -16.29 -21.59 1.53
CA GLU A 65 -16.97 -22.62 0.77
C GLU A 65 -18.03 -21.94 -0.13
N CYS A 66 -17.88 -22.12 -1.44
CA CYS A 66 -18.78 -21.54 -2.44
C CYS A 66 -19.37 -22.66 -3.28
N GLU A 67 -20.70 -22.64 -3.45
CA GLU A 67 -21.36 -23.54 -4.39
C GLU A 67 -20.92 -23.25 -5.83
N PRO A 68 -20.67 -24.28 -6.66
CA PRO A 68 -20.32 -24.07 -8.06
C PRO A 68 -21.39 -23.28 -8.82
N VAL A 69 -20.98 -22.18 -9.44
CA VAL A 69 -21.85 -21.33 -10.26
C VAL A 69 -22.12 -22.04 -11.58
N LYS A 70 -23.39 -22.36 -11.83
CA LYS A 70 -23.84 -23.05 -13.05
C LYS A 70 -24.93 -22.23 -13.72
N PHE A 71 -24.87 -22.13 -15.05
CA PHE A 71 -25.94 -21.53 -15.82
C PHE A 71 -27.25 -22.31 -15.63
N ARG A 72 -28.35 -21.59 -15.40
CA ARG A 72 -29.72 -22.11 -15.39
C ARG A 72 -30.62 -21.08 -16.03
N ALA A 73 -31.65 -21.53 -16.76
CA ALA A 73 -32.65 -20.62 -17.30
C ALA A 73 -33.38 -19.87 -16.16
N SER A 74 -33.61 -18.57 -16.33
CA SER A 74 -34.24 -17.72 -15.32
C SER A 74 -35.68 -18.18 -15.03
N SER A 75 -35.95 -18.53 -13.77
CA SER A 75 -37.31 -18.80 -13.29
C SER A 75 -38.13 -17.49 -13.22
N GLY A 76 -39.45 -17.59 -13.06
CA GLY A 76 -40.31 -16.39 -12.92
C GLY A 76 -39.94 -15.49 -11.72
N LEU A 77 -39.39 -16.07 -10.63
CA LEU A 77 -38.86 -15.31 -9.50
C LEU A 77 -37.55 -14.59 -9.86
N VAL A 78 -36.66 -15.27 -10.58
CA VAL A 78 -35.40 -14.69 -11.05
C VAL A 78 -35.67 -13.56 -12.04
N GLN A 79 -36.59 -13.74 -12.98
CA GLN A 79 -36.99 -12.70 -13.95
C GLN A 79 -37.50 -11.43 -13.26
N LYS A 80 -38.28 -11.56 -12.17
CA LYS A 80 -38.71 -10.40 -11.37
C LYS A 80 -37.55 -9.66 -10.72
N ARG A 81 -36.56 -10.40 -10.19
CA ARG A 81 -35.34 -9.80 -9.62
C ARG A 81 -34.46 -9.16 -10.69
N GLU A 82 -34.30 -9.79 -11.85
CA GLU A 82 -33.59 -9.23 -13.01
C GLU A 82 -34.24 -7.94 -13.53
N GLN A 83 -35.58 -7.88 -13.53
CA GLN A 83 -36.34 -6.69 -13.90
C GLN A 83 -36.11 -5.57 -12.88
N TRP A 84 -36.26 -5.87 -11.58
CA TRP A 84 -35.99 -4.89 -10.52
C TRP A 84 -34.55 -4.34 -10.60
N LEU A 85 -33.54 -5.19 -10.80
CA LEU A 85 -32.15 -4.76 -11.02
C LEU A 85 -32.04 -3.81 -12.22
N SER A 86 -32.71 -4.13 -13.32
CA SER A 86 -32.71 -3.29 -14.51
C SER A 86 -33.40 -1.93 -14.29
N ASP A 87 -34.45 -1.89 -13.47
CA ASP A 87 -35.18 -0.68 -13.15
C ASP A 87 -34.34 0.23 -12.23
N VAL A 88 -33.73 -0.35 -11.19
CA VAL A 88 -32.77 0.34 -10.32
C VAL A 88 -31.62 0.94 -11.12
N MET A 89 -31.01 0.19 -12.03
CA MET A 89 -29.92 0.70 -12.87
C MET A 89 -30.37 1.87 -13.74
N ARG A 90 -31.59 1.84 -14.28
CA ARG A 90 -32.14 2.92 -15.10
C ARG A 90 -32.50 4.17 -14.28
N GLU A 91 -33.00 3.98 -13.06
CA GLU A 91 -33.36 5.08 -12.15
C GLU A 91 -32.11 5.77 -11.60
N GLU A 92 -31.13 5.00 -11.13
CA GLU A 92 -29.97 5.51 -10.42
C GLU A 92 -28.82 5.92 -11.35
N PHE A 93 -28.77 5.33 -12.55
CA PHE A 93 -27.82 5.62 -13.62
C PHE A 93 -28.56 5.80 -14.95
N PRO A 94 -29.31 6.90 -15.15
CA PRO A 94 -30.14 7.11 -16.34
C PRO A 94 -29.32 7.14 -17.64
N ASP A 95 -28.07 7.64 -17.59
CA ASP A 95 -27.13 7.63 -18.71
C ASP A 95 -26.34 6.31 -18.82
N GLY A 96 -26.67 5.32 -17.96
CA GLY A 96 -25.96 4.07 -17.79
C GLY A 96 -24.56 4.24 -17.18
N LEU A 97 -23.82 3.13 -17.13
CA LEU A 97 -22.39 3.15 -16.81
C LEU A 97 -21.59 3.37 -18.10
N SER A 98 -21.54 4.63 -18.54
CA SER A 98 -20.90 4.97 -19.83
C SER A 98 -19.48 4.41 -19.94
N GLN A 99 -19.14 3.86 -21.10
CA GLN A 99 -17.85 3.20 -21.31
C GLN A 99 -16.81 4.11 -22.01
N ASP A 100 -17.08 5.42 -22.11
CA ASP A 100 -16.28 6.45 -22.78
C ASP A 100 -15.27 7.18 -21.86
N GLY A 101 -15.27 6.84 -20.57
CA GLY A 101 -14.32 7.41 -19.61
C GLY A 101 -12.91 6.85 -19.74
N GLN A 102 -12.05 7.27 -18.82
CA GLN A 102 -10.67 6.82 -18.79
C GLN A 102 -10.61 5.30 -18.52
N PRO A 103 -9.97 4.50 -19.41
CA PRO A 103 -9.82 3.07 -19.18
C PRO A 103 -9.03 2.75 -17.91
N LEU A 104 -9.30 1.62 -17.27
CA LEU A 104 -8.43 1.12 -16.19
C LEU A 104 -6.99 1.01 -16.70
N PHE A 105 -6.03 1.42 -15.87
CA PHE A 105 -4.59 1.46 -16.14
C PHE A 105 -4.16 2.46 -17.20
N GLU A 106 -5.01 3.39 -17.64
CA GLU A 106 -4.57 4.45 -18.55
C GLU A 106 -3.43 5.28 -17.94
N PHE A 107 -3.39 5.44 -16.62
CA PHE A 107 -2.26 6.05 -15.92
C PHE A 107 -0.91 5.35 -16.20
N VAL A 108 -0.89 4.05 -16.54
CA VAL A 108 0.35 3.34 -16.89
C VAL A 108 0.91 3.90 -18.20
N LYS A 109 0.06 4.14 -19.19
CA LYS A 109 0.46 4.76 -20.46
C LYS A 109 0.93 6.19 -20.24
N GLU A 110 0.21 6.97 -19.43
CA GLU A 110 0.60 8.35 -19.12
C GLU A 110 1.92 8.42 -18.34
N LEU A 111 2.11 7.56 -17.35
CA LEU A 111 3.35 7.48 -16.58
C LEU A 111 4.52 6.91 -17.38
N SER A 112 4.26 6.16 -18.45
CA SER A 112 5.30 5.63 -19.36
C SER A 112 5.81 6.66 -20.37
N LYS A 113 5.15 7.83 -20.48
CA LYS A 113 5.64 8.96 -21.28
C LYS A 113 6.66 9.76 -20.50
N ALA A 114 7.58 10.42 -21.21
CA ALA A 114 8.50 11.37 -20.61
C ALA A 114 7.73 12.53 -19.93
N PRO A 115 8.26 13.12 -18.84
CA PRO A 115 7.63 14.27 -18.20
C PRO A 115 7.55 15.44 -19.20
N GLU A 116 6.44 16.20 -19.14
CA GLU A 116 6.25 17.37 -20.01
C GLU A 116 7.30 18.47 -19.76
N ASN A 117 7.79 18.57 -18.52
CA ASN A 117 8.80 19.53 -18.11
C ASN A 117 10.02 18.81 -17.53
N THR A 118 11.20 19.09 -18.09
CA THR A 118 12.47 18.64 -17.51
C THR A 118 12.81 19.53 -16.32
N VAL A 119 12.89 18.94 -15.13
CA VAL A 119 13.38 19.63 -13.93
C VAL A 119 14.86 19.33 -13.78
N GLU A 120 15.70 20.37 -13.68
CA GLU A 120 17.11 20.17 -13.35
C GLU A 120 17.25 19.56 -11.95
N GLN A 121 18.01 18.45 -11.88
CA GLN A 121 18.33 17.81 -10.61
C GLN A 121 19.23 18.73 -9.79
N THR A 122 18.75 19.16 -8.63
CA THR A 122 19.57 19.88 -7.66
C THR A 122 20.21 18.90 -6.68
N SER A 123 21.35 19.27 -6.11
CA SER A 123 21.97 18.47 -5.07
C SER A 123 21.07 18.45 -3.83
N SER A 124 20.72 17.25 -3.37
CA SER A 124 19.87 17.07 -2.20
C SER A 124 20.69 16.76 -0.95
N GLY A 125 20.26 17.30 0.18
CA GLY A 125 20.76 16.94 1.51
C GLY A 125 20.34 15.55 1.97
N PHE A 126 19.39 14.90 1.28
CA PHE A 126 19.03 13.50 1.49
C PHE A 126 19.54 12.67 0.32
N SER A 127 20.34 11.64 0.53
CA SER A 127 20.61 10.60 -0.47
C SER A 127 21.01 9.28 0.21
N PRO A 128 20.34 8.16 -0.12
CA PRO A 128 19.38 8.01 -1.21
C PRO A 128 18.00 8.60 -0.91
N ARG A 129 17.16 8.71 -1.95
CA ARG A 129 15.74 9.08 -1.95
C ARG A 129 15.03 8.08 -2.84
N PHE A 130 14.60 6.95 -2.26
CA PHE A 130 14.10 5.81 -3.02
C PHE A 130 12.74 5.30 -2.56
N GLY A 131 11.96 4.71 -3.46
CA GLY A 131 10.60 4.23 -3.19
C GLY A 131 10.15 3.19 -4.21
N TYR A 132 9.03 2.53 -3.92
CA TYR A 132 8.49 1.52 -4.83
C TYR A 132 7.83 2.20 -6.03
N ALA A 133 7.82 1.52 -7.17
CA ALA A 133 7.13 2.03 -8.35
C ALA A 133 5.61 1.98 -8.16
N TYR A 134 4.89 2.95 -8.73
CA TYR A 134 3.44 3.07 -8.60
C TYR A 134 2.69 1.88 -9.20
N PHE A 135 3.23 1.24 -10.24
CA PHE A 135 2.56 0.15 -10.97
C PHE A 135 3.46 -1.05 -11.27
N ALA A 136 4.61 -1.13 -10.59
CA ALA A 136 5.35 -2.39 -10.60
C ALA A 136 4.50 -3.44 -9.89
N LEU A 137 4.41 -4.62 -10.51
CA LEU A 137 3.68 -5.73 -9.94
C LEU A 137 4.60 -6.51 -8.99
N PHE A 138 4.00 -7.08 -7.95
CA PHE A 138 4.62 -8.19 -7.22
C PHE A 138 4.62 -9.44 -8.11
N GLY A 139 5.68 -10.25 -8.01
CA GLY A 139 5.89 -11.41 -8.86
C GLY A 139 7.29 -11.47 -9.47
N ASP A 140 7.40 -11.98 -10.70
CA ASP A 140 8.67 -12.19 -11.40
C ASP A 140 8.86 -11.25 -12.60
N PRO A 141 9.06 -9.93 -12.37
CA PRO A 141 9.20 -8.95 -13.44
C PRO A 141 10.48 -9.15 -14.27
N LEU A 142 11.40 -10.02 -13.83
CA LEU A 142 12.66 -10.28 -14.51
C LEU A 142 12.54 -11.34 -15.63
N LEU A 143 11.46 -12.12 -15.66
CA LEU A 143 11.17 -13.05 -16.77
C LEU A 143 9.97 -12.60 -17.64
N GLN A 144 9.05 -11.80 -17.10
CA GLN A 144 7.85 -11.38 -17.81
C GLN A 144 8.16 -10.23 -18.79
N SER A 145 8.53 -10.58 -20.03
CA SER A 145 8.90 -9.60 -21.07
C SER A 145 7.79 -8.62 -21.48
N GLY A 146 6.52 -8.94 -21.19
CA GLY A 146 5.36 -8.11 -21.53
C GLY A 146 5.10 -6.94 -20.57
N ILE A 147 5.75 -6.92 -19.40
CA ILE A 147 5.49 -5.93 -18.34
C ILE A 147 6.81 -5.29 -17.94
N ASP A 148 7.11 -4.11 -18.50
CA ASP A 148 8.24 -3.32 -18.01
C ASP A 148 7.87 -2.67 -16.66
N PRO A 149 8.52 -3.02 -15.54
CA PRO A 149 8.25 -2.41 -14.25
C PRO A 149 8.74 -0.95 -14.17
N TYR A 150 9.70 -0.56 -15.02
CA TYR A 150 10.30 0.76 -15.04
C TYR A 150 10.51 1.29 -16.46
N PRO A 151 9.43 1.63 -17.20
CA PRO A 151 9.54 2.27 -18.52
C PRO A 151 10.39 3.55 -18.47
N ASP A 152 11.07 3.92 -19.56
CA ASP A 152 11.94 5.10 -19.60
C ASP A 152 11.23 6.39 -19.17
N GLY A 153 10.00 6.60 -19.63
CA GLY A 153 9.21 7.76 -19.21
C GLY A 153 8.91 7.76 -17.70
N TYR A 154 8.66 6.59 -17.12
CA TYR A 154 8.40 6.48 -15.69
C TYR A 154 9.64 6.77 -14.85
N LEU A 155 10.81 6.26 -15.28
CA LEU A 155 12.10 6.58 -14.66
C LEU A 155 12.37 8.09 -14.69
N ALA A 156 12.10 8.75 -15.82
CA ALA A 156 12.23 10.20 -15.95
C ALA A 156 11.25 10.97 -15.05
N GLN A 157 10.02 10.48 -14.88
CA GLN A 157 9.04 11.10 -13.97
C GLN A 157 9.40 10.92 -12.49
N MET A 158 9.92 9.75 -12.09
CA MET A 158 10.46 9.54 -10.73
C MET A 158 11.63 10.47 -10.44
N ALA A 159 12.58 10.59 -11.38
CA ALA A 159 13.69 11.51 -11.26
C ALA A 159 13.18 12.95 -11.13
N ALA A 160 12.27 13.40 -12.00
CA ALA A 160 11.70 14.75 -11.95
C ALA A 160 10.96 15.05 -10.64
N SER A 161 10.41 14.02 -9.97
CA SER A 161 9.80 14.11 -8.64
C SER A 161 10.81 14.10 -7.49
N GLY A 162 12.10 14.05 -7.81
CA GLY A 162 13.22 14.12 -6.87
C GLY A 162 13.72 12.79 -6.33
N MET A 163 13.27 11.65 -6.86
CA MET A 163 13.81 10.34 -6.47
C MET A 163 15.16 10.10 -7.15
N ASP A 164 16.12 9.51 -6.44
CA ASP A 164 17.40 9.03 -7.00
C ASP A 164 17.52 7.49 -6.94
N GLY A 165 16.45 6.82 -6.52
CA GLY A 165 16.38 5.37 -6.53
C GLY A 165 14.96 4.82 -6.54
N THR A 166 14.85 3.55 -6.91
CA THR A 166 13.67 2.72 -6.71
C THR A 166 14.11 1.40 -6.07
N TRP A 167 13.16 0.60 -5.64
CA TRP A 167 13.47 -0.73 -5.16
C TRP A 167 12.56 -1.79 -5.76
N MET A 168 13.06 -3.02 -5.80
CA MET A 168 12.33 -4.18 -6.26
C MET A 168 12.43 -5.33 -5.26
N HIS A 169 11.34 -6.08 -5.16
CA HIS A 169 11.32 -7.34 -4.45
C HIS A 169 12.06 -8.40 -5.26
N ILE A 170 12.81 -9.25 -4.57
CA ILE A 170 13.42 -10.46 -5.12
C ILE A 170 13.25 -11.61 -4.14
N VAL A 171 13.38 -12.82 -4.65
CA VAL A 171 13.59 -14.02 -3.84
C VAL A 171 14.98 -14.55 -4.15
N LEU A 172 15.84 -14.68 -3.14
CA LEU A 172 17.29 -14.93 -3.34
C LEU A 172 17.55 -16.21 -4.16
N SER A 173 16.81 -17.27 -3.85
CA SER A 173 16.89 -18.55 -4.57
C SER A 173 16.40 -18.48 -6.02
N LYS A 174 15.62 -17.45 -6.41
CA LYS A 174 15.16 -17.26 -7.79
C LYS A 174 16.18 -16.55 -8.69
N ILE A 175 17.14 -15.84 -8.08
CA ILE A 175 18.15 -15.04 -8.81
C ILE A 175 19.59 -15.51 -8.55
N THR A 176 19.77 -16.59 -7.79
CA THR A 176 21.06 -17.26 -7.52
C THR A 176 20.85 -18.76 -7.35
N PRO A 177 21.89 -19.60 -7.52
CA PRO A 177 21.79 -21.04 -7.24
C PRO A 177 21.40 -21.32 -5.78
N PHE A 178 20.39 -22.16 -5.57
CA PHE A 178 20.02 -22.71 -4.27
C PHE A 178 20.61 -24.12 -4.14
N PRO A 179 21.60 -24.32 -3.26
CA PRO A 179 22.47 -25.50 -3.32
C PRO A 179 21.77 -26.83 -2.97
N TRP A 180 20.67 -26.77 -2.23
CA TRP A 180 19.97 -27.98 -1.76
C TRP A 180 18.77 -28.38 -2.64
N ASP A 181 18.28 -27.48 -3.48
CA ASP A 181 17.18 -27.76 -4.43
C ASP A 181 17.28 -26.87 -5.67
N PRO A 182 17.95 -27.34 -6.74
CA PRO A 182 18.11 -26.57 -7.98
C PRO A 182 16.80 -26.18 -8.66
N ALA A 183 15.70 -26.90 -8.42
CA ALA A 183 14.40 -26.57 -9.00
C ALA A 183 13.87 -25.21 -8.50
N LEU A 184 14.28 -24.77 -7.31
CA LEU A 184 13.92 -23.46 -6.80
C LEU A 184 14.63 -22.32 -7.52
N SER A 185 15.74 -22.61 -8.21
CA SER A 185 16.58 -21.66 -8.93
C SER A 185 16.47 -21.75 -10.44
N GLU A 186 15.44 -22.40 -10.98
CA GLU A 186 15.22 -22.45 -12.42
C GLU A 186 15.21 -21.03 -13.03
N ASN A 187 15.97 -20.82 -14.11
CA ASN A 187 16.14 -19.54 -14.83
C ASN A 187 16.82 -18.40 -14.04
N TRP A 188 17.58 -18.70 -12.98
CA TRP A 188 18.26 -17.67 -12.19
C TRP A 188 19.27 -16.84 -13.00
N GLU A 189 20.01 -17.45 -13.93
CA GLU A 189 20.95 -16.71 -14.80
C GLU A 189 20.23 -15.67 -15.65
N GLN A 190 19.09 -16.05 -16.24
CA GLN A 190 18.32 -15.17 -17.11
C GLN A 190 17.74 -13.99 -16.32
N ARG A 191 17.23 -14.23 -15.11
CA ARG A 191 16.75 -13.16 -14.22
C ARG A 191 17.87 -12.19 -13.88
N LEU A 192 19.05 -12.70 -13.55
CA LEU A 192 20.18 -11.88 -13.15
C LEU A 192 20.73 -11.05 -14.32
N GLU A 193 20.74 -11.60 -15.54
CA GLU A 193 21.05 -10.85 -16.75
C GLU A 193 20.04 -9.71 -17.00
N ASN A 194 18.75 -10.01 -16.88
CA ASN A 194 17.69 -9.02 -17.08
C ASN A 194 17.70 -7.93 -15.98
N LEU A 195 18.05 -8.29 -14.75
CA LEU A 195 18.31 -7.32 -13.69
C LEU A 195 19.45 -6.38 -14.08
N GLY A 196 20.55 -6.90 -14.64
CA GLY A 196 21.64 -6.08 -15.14
C GLY A 196 21.21 -5.07 -16.20
N LYS A 197 20.39 -5.50 -17.17
CA LYS A 197 19.80 -4.60 -18.20
C LYS A 197 18.93 -3.52 -17.56
N LEU A 198 18.11 -3.89 -16.57
CA LEU A 198 17.22 -2.98 -15.87
C LEU A 198 17.97 -1.93 -15.05
N VAL A 199 19.03 -2.34 -14.34
CA VAL A 199 19.93 -1.44 -13.61
C VAL A 199 20.62 -0.46 -14.55
N ALA A 200 21.16 -0.95 -15.68
CA ALA A 200 21.79 -0.09 -16.66
C ALA A 200 20.80 0.91 -17.27
N LYS A 201 19.55 0.52 -17.49
CA LYS A 201 18.46 1.41 -17.95
C LYS A 201 18.16 2.48 -16.91
N ALA A 202 17.88 2.11 -15.67
CA ALA A 202 17.54 3.05 -14.59
C ALA A 202 18.66 4.06 -14.34
N LYS A 203 19.92 3.61 -14.40
CA LYS A 203 21.10 4.46 -14.21
C LYS A 203 21.19 5.61 -15.23
N LYS A 204 20.74 5.42 -16.47
CA LYS A 204 20.72 6.49 -17.49
C LYS A 204 19.83 7.67 -17.10
N HIS A 205 18.85 7.44 -16.22
CA HIS A 205 17.96 8.45 -15.67
C HIS A 205 18.38 8.95 -14.29
N GLY A 206 19.56 8.55 -13.79
CA GLY A 206 20.02 8.87 -12.45
C GLY A 206 19.31 8.10 -11.33
N ILE A 207 18.59 7.02 -11.68
CA ILE A 207 17.86 6.18 -10.73
C ILE A 207 18.67 4.92 -10.41
N GLY A 208 18.98 4.74 -9.13
CA GLY A 208 19.54 3.50 -8.60
C GLY A 208 18.47 2.44 -8.29
N ILE A 209 18.78 1.15 -8.45
CA ILE A 209 17.89 0.06 -8.03
C ILE A 209 18.42 -0.57 -6.74
N TYR A 210 17.56 -0.66 -5.73
CA TYR A 210 17.79 -1.37 -4.48
C TYR A 210 17.03 -2.72 -4.48
N LEU A 211 17.69 -3.79 -4.05
CA LEU A 211 17.03 -5.09 -3.88
C LEU A 211 16.57 -5.28 -2.43
N TYR A 212 15.34 -5.74 -2.27
CA TYR A 212 14.79 -6.07 -0.96
C TYR A 212 15.25 -7.45 -0.48
N LEU A 213 15.88 -7.51 0.69
CA LEU A 213 16.30 -8.73 1.36
C LEU A 213 15.36 -9.07 2.53
N ASN A 214 14.46 -10.02 2.28
CA ASN A 214 13.74 -10.73 3.32
C ASN A 214 14.13 -12.22 3.28
N GLU A 215 15.41 -12.48 3.54
CA GLU A 215 16.11 -13.71 3.16
C GLU A 215 16.97 -14.27 4.31
N PRO A 216 17.32 -15.57 4.33
CA PRO A 216 16.79 -16.61 3.45
C PRO A 216 15.29 -16.86 3.70
N ARG A 217 14.55 -17.27 2.68
CA ARG A 217 13.16 -17.72 2.84
C ARG A 217 13.06 -18.95 3.75
N PHE A 218 11.95 -19.04 4.49
CA PHE A 218 11.59 -20.29 5.18
C PHE A 218 11.33 -21.40 4.16
N MET A 219 11.40 -22.65 4.61
CA MET A 219 11.13 -23.82 3.77
C MET A 219 9.99 -24.66 4.36
N PRO A 220 9.23 -25.40 3.53
CA PRO A 220 8.24 -26.35 4.03
C PRO A 220 8.89 -27.46 4.84
N LEU A 221 8.17 -28.09 5.78
CA LEU A 221 8.73 -29.15 6.64
C LEU A 221 9.33 -30.33 5.86
N ALA A 222 8.74 -30.69 4.72
CA ALA A 222 9.24 -31.74 3.84
C ALA A 222 10.67 -31.48 3.31
N PHE A 223 11.08 -30.22 3.19
CA PHE A 223 12.46 -29.88 2.85
C PHE A 223 13.44 -30.31 3.96
N PHE A 224 13.05 -30.10 5.22
CA PHE A 224 13.89 -30.43 6.38
C PHE A 224 13.90 -31.91 6.74
N GLU A 225 12.99 -32.72 6.20
CA GLU A 225 13.10 -34.19 6.29
C GLU A 225 14.34 -34.70 5.53
N LYS A 226 14.70 -34.02 4.44
CA LYS A 226 15.92 -34.31 3.64
C LYS A 226 17.15 -33.57 4.18
N HIS A 227 16.96 -32.39 4.76
CA HIS A 227 18.03 -31.53 5.26
C HIS A 227 17.82 -31.13 6.73
N PRO A 228 17.78 -32.10 7.68
CA PRO A 228 17.41 -31.84 9.08
C PRO A 228 18.35 -30.87 9.79
N ASP A 229 19.64 -30.90 9.44
CA ASP A 229 20.66 -30.08 10.09
C ASP A 229 20.50 -28.58 9.80
N LEU A 230 19.90 -28.21 8.67
CA LEU A 230 19.64 -26.82 8.28
C LEU A 230 18.46 -26.19 9.04
N LYS A 231 17.63 -27.00 9.69
CA LYS A 231 16.36 -26.58 10.29
C LYS A 231 16.57 -25.57 11.42
N GLY A 232 15.88 -24.44 11.34
CA GLY A 232 15.75 -23.48 12.42
C GLY A 232 14.45 -23.67 13.21
N VAL A 233 13.84 -22.56 13.62
CA VAL A 233 12.58 -22.57 14.36
C VAL A 233 11.43 -22.91 13.41
N GLN A 234 10.48 -23.71 13.90
CA GLN A 234 9.28 -24.11 13.16
C GLN A 234 8.09 -23.22 13.52
N ILE A 235 7.35 -22.79 12.50
CA ILE A 235 6.08 -22.07 12.65
C ILE A 235 5.07 -22.69 11.67
N GLY A 236 4.02 -23.30 12.21
CA GLY A 236 3.04 -24.03 11.40
C GLY A 236 3.69 -25.14 10.57
N GLY A 237 3.36 -25.18 9.27
CA GLY A 237 3.87 -26.14 8.29
C GLY A 237 5.22 -25.79 7.66
N GLN A 238 5.95 -24.82 8.21
CA GLN A 238 7.21 -24.30 7.66
C GLN A 238 8.25 -24.09 8.78
N ALA A 239 9.52 -23.98 8.42
CA ALA A 239 10.58 -23.60 9.35
C ALA A 239 11.63 -22.71 8.68
N SER A 240 12.27 -21.85 9.47
CA SER A 240 13.37 -20.99 9.00
C SER A 240 14.58 -21.82 8.59
N LEU A 241 15.33 -21.40 7.57
CA LEU A 241 16.72 -21.85 7.39
C LEU A 241 17.58 -21.23 8.50
N CYS A 242 18.26 -22.06 9.30
CA CYS A 242 19.01 -21.56 10.45
C CYS A 242 20.27 -20.83 9.99
N THR A 243 20.28 -19.49 10.07
CA THR A 243 21.42 -18.64 9.68
C THR A 243 22.66 -18.80 10.57
N SER A 244 22.55 -19.55 11.68
CA SER A 244 23.69 -19.98 12.50
C SER A 244 24.31 -21.31 12.03
N HIS A 245 23.83 -21.90 10.94
CA HIS A 245 24.41 -23.10 10.33
C HIS A 245 25.43 -22.71 9.25
N PRO A 246 26.68 -23.23 9.25
CA PRO A 246 27.73 -22.83 8.32
C PRO A 246 27.35 -22.90 6.84
N GLU A 247 26.65 -23.96 6.41
CA GLU A 247 26.21 -24.08 5.00
C GLU A 247 25.19 -23.00 4.61
N VAL A 248 24.31 -22.60 5.53
CA VAL A 248 23.36 -21.50 5.27
C VAL A 248 24.10 -20.17 5.18
N GLN A 249 25.11 -19.96 6.02
CA GLN A 249 25.97 -18.78 5.94
C GLN A 249 26.74 -18.71 4.61
N GLN A 250 27.28 -19.85 4.17
CA GLN A 250 27.97 -19.95 2.88
C GLN A 250 27.03 -19.62 1.72
N TYR A 251 25.84 -20.20 1.67
CA TYR A 251 24.82 -19.89 0.67
C TYR A 251 24.53 -18.38 0.60
N LEU A 252 24.29 -17.73 1.74
CA LEU A 252 23.99 -16.30 1.77
C LEU A 252 25.14 -15.44 1.23
N VAL A 253 26.38 -15.76 1.61
CA VAL A 253 27.57 -15.05 1.15
C VAL A 253 27.78 -15.25 -0.35
N GLU A 254 27.69 -16.49 -0.85
CA GLU A 254 27.88 -16.82 -2.25
C GLU A 254 26.78 -16.26 -3.15
N ALA A 255 25.53 -16.28 -2.71
CA ALA A 255 24.41 -15.69 -3.43
C ALA A 255 24.60 -14.18 -3.59
N MET A 256 24.93 -13.48 -2.51
CA MET A 256 25.20 -12.04 -2.57
C MET A 256 26.41 -11.71 -3.46
N ALA A 257 27.49 -12.50 -3.37
CA ALA A 257 28.66 -12.35 -4.24
C ALA A 257 28.33 -12.60 -5.73
N THR A 258 27.46 -13.57 -6.00
CA THR A 258 26.99 -13.87 -7.36
C THR A 258 26.23 -12.67 -7.94
N ILE A 259 25.31 -12.07 -7.17
CA ILE A 259 24.55 -10.91 -7.61
C ILE A 259 25.48 -9.73 -7.89
N THR A 260 26.35 -9.37 -6.92
CA THR A 260 27.19 -8.17 -7.05
C THR A 260 28.34 -8.32 -8.04
N SER A 261 28.82 -9.55 -8.29
CA SER A 261 29.79 -9.80 -9.36
C SER A 261 29.18 -9.68 -10.75
N ARG A 262 27.89 -10.02 -10.93
CA ARG A 262 27.18 -9.93 -12.20
C ARG A 262 26.58 -8.54 -12.44
N VAL A 263 26.12 -7.87 -11.40
CA VAL A 263 25.46 -6.55 -11.46
C VAL A 263 26.12 -5.58 -10.48
N PRO A 264 27.39 -5.19 -10.71
CA PRO A 264 28.13 -4.32 -9.78
C PRO A 264 27.55 -2.90 -9.67
N GLU A 265 26.75 -2.47 -10.65
CA GLU A 265 26.15 -1.14 -10.71
C GLU A 265 24.83 -1.00 -9.91
N LEU A 266 24.39 -2.06 -9.22
CA LEU A 266 23.27 -1.97 -8.27
C LEU A 266 23.51 -0.84 -7.26
N ALA A 267 22.46 -0.12 -6.90
CA ALA A 267 22.59 0.96 -5.91
C ALA A 267 22.76 0.40 -4.50
N GLY A 268 22.08 -0.69 -4.20
CA GLY A 268 22.22 -1.35 -2.91
C GLY A 268 21.22 -2.46 -2.66
N PHE A 269 21.20 -2.84 -1.40
CA PHE A 269 20.27 -3.77 -0.80
C PHE A 269 19.68 -3.12 0.44
N PHE A 270 18.46 -3.49 0.80
CA PHE A 270 17.94 -3.19 2.12
C PHE A 270 17.29 -4.42 2.75
N SER A 271 17.45 -4.62 4.05
CA SER A 271 17.03 -5.84 4.72
C SER A 271 15.94 -5.59 5.76
N ILE A 272 14.98 -6.51 5.84
CA ILE A 272 14.11 -6.69 7.00
C ILE A 272 14.44 -8.06 7.59
N THR A 273 14.82 -8.08 8.86
CA THR A 273 15.32 -9.30 9.55
C THR A 273 14.36 -9.82 10.61
N ALA A 274 13.22 -9.14 10.81
CA ALA A 274 12.14 -9.54 11.71
C ALA A 274 10.76 -9.25 11.09
N SER A 275 9.70 -9.80 11.69
CA SER A 275 8.30 -9.62 11.28
C SER A 275 7.84 -10.30 10.00
N GLU A 276 8.30 -9.90 8.81
CA GLU A 276 7.65 -10.26 7.54
C GLU A 276 7.77 -11.75 7.17
N ASN A 277 8.94 -12.24 6.75
CA ASN A 277 9.22 -13.67 6.76
C ASN A 277 10.07 -14.08 7.95
N HIS A 278 10.03 -15.38 8.21
CA HIS A 278 10.87 -16.03 9.21
C HIS A 278 12.28 -16.29 8.66
N THR A 279 13.03 -15.20 8.42
CA THR A 279 14.33 -15.21 7.75
C THR A 279 15.46 -15.79 8.59
N ASN A 280 15.33 -15.76 9.90
CA ASN A 280 16.23 -16.36 10.86
C ASN A 280 15.44 -16.78 12.09
N CYS A 281 16.01 -17.61 12.96
CA CYS A 281 15.31 -18.16 14.12
C CYS A 281 14.70 -17.11 15.08
N TRP A 282 15.18 -15.86 15.07
CA TRP A 282 14.68 -14.78 15.92
C TRP A 282 13.69 -13.84 15.21
N SER A 283 13.38 -14.00 13.91
CA SER A 283 12.51 -13.07 13.18
C SER A 283 11.12 -12.88 13.81
N HIS A 284 10.62 -13.92 14.50
CA HIS A 284 9.36 -13.90 15.26
C HIS A 284 9.56 -14.14 16.77
N GLY A 285 10.76 -13.84 17.30
CA GLY A 285 11.04 -13.91 18.74
C GLY A 285 11.19 -15.31 19.33
N LYS A 286 11.22 -16.36 18.51
CA LYS A 286 11.20 -17.77 18.94
C LYS A 286 12.57 -18.46 18.93
N GLY A 287 13.67 -17.71 18.82
CA GLY A 287 15.00 -18.29 18.59
C GLY A 287 15.49 -19.21 19.71
N ALA A 288 14.90 -19.11 20.91
CA ALA A 288 15.11 -20.04 22.02
C ALA A 288 14.71 -21.49 21.69
N GLU A 289 13.82 -21.72 20.73
CA GLU A 289 13.40 -23.06 20.28
C GLU A 289 14.44 -23.72 19.34
N CYS A 290 15.41 -22.96 18.83
CA CYS A 290 16.48 -23.50 18.00
C CYS A 290 17.69 -23.93 18.85
N PRO A 291 18.23 -25.16 18.69
CA PRO A 291 19.35 -25.65 19.49
C PRO A 291 20.66 -24.85 19.29
N ARG A 292 20.77 -24.12 18.18
CA ARG A 292 21.89 -23.22 17.87
C ARG A 292 21.61 -21.79 18.36
N CYS A 293 20.52 -21.18 17.91
CA CYS A 293 20.26 -19.75 18.14
C CYS A 293 19.86 -19.43 19.59
N SER A 294 19.38 -20.42 20.36
CA SER A 294 19.11 -20.28 21.79
C SER A 294 20.32 -19.83 22.61
N LYS A 295 21.54 -20.10 22.13
CA LYS A 295 22.80 -19.73 22.79
C LYS A 295 23.35 -18.35 22.39
N ARG A 296 22.79 -17.72 21.34
CA ARG A 296 23.33 -16.53 20.68
C ARG A 296 22.48 -15.27 20.90
N GLY A 297 21.18 -15.46 21.17
CA GLY A 297 20.23 -14.34 21.29
C GLY A 297 19.94 -13.63 19.95
N PRO A 298 18.98 -12.70 19.94
CA PRO A 298 18.57 -11.99 18.73
C PRO A 298 19.68 -11.08 18.19
N SER A 299 20.42 -10.40 19.08
CA SER A 299 21.41 -9.39 18.69
C SER A 299 22.55 -9.97 17.86
N GLU A 300 23.11 -11.09 18.30
CA GLU A 300 24.20 -11.76 17.58
C GLU A 300 23.73 -12.32 16.24
N VAL A 301 22.57 -12.98 16.20
CA VAL A 301 22.03 -13.62 14.99
C VAL A 301 21.66 -12.59 13.91
N ILE A 302 21.01 -11.49 14.29
CA ILE A 302 20.59 -10.45 13.34
C ILE A 302 21.80 -9.63 12.85
N ALA A 303 22.75 -9.31 13.73
CA ALA A 303 23.98 -8.63 13.33
C ALA A 303 24.82 -9.50 12.38
N GLU A 304 25.01 -10.79 12.69
CA GLU A 304 25.74 -11.73 11.84
C GLU A 304 25.08 -11.86 10.45
N LEU A 305 23.75 -11.98 10.38
CA LEU A 305 23.04 -12.06 9.10
C LEU A 305 23.38 -10.87 8.18
N ASN A 306 23.36 -9.65 8.72
CA ASN A 306 23.72 -8.46 7.95
C ASN A 306 25.22 -8.39 7.61
N GLN A 307 26.09 -8.92 8.48
CA GLN A 307 27.53 -9.07 8.17
C GLN A 307 27.76 -10.06 7.03
N LEU A 308 27.01 -11.16 6.98
CA LEU A 308 27.09 -12.15 5.88
C LEU A 308 26.69 -11.54 4.54
N TYR A 309 25.61 -10.74 4.52
CA TYR A 309 25.24 -10.01 3.30
C TYR A 309 26.35 -9.08 2.83
N LEU A 310 26.89 -8.25 3.73
CA LEU A 310 27.95 -7.32 3.35
C LEU A 310 29.23 -8.06 2.92
N LYS A 311 29.57 -9.17 3.58
CA LYS A 311 30.70 -10.02 3.19
C LYS A 311 30.54 -10.50 1.74
N GLY A 312 29.37 -11.03 1.39
CA GLY A 312 29.08 -11.46 0.01
C GLY A 312 29.13 -10.29 -0.99
N ILE A 313 28.52 -9.16 -0.66
CA ILE A 313 28.59 -7.93 -1.47
C ILE A 313 30.04 -7.58 -1.80
N ASN A 314 30.90 -7.48 -0.78
CA ASN A 314 32.32 -7.14 -0.93
C ASN A 314 33.10 -8.19 -1.72
N GLN A 315 32.81 -9.49 -1.51
CA GLN A 315 33.46 -10.57 -2.26
C GLN A 315 33.16 -10.50 -3.76
N GLY A 316 31.89 -10.29 -4.14
CA GLY A 316 31.53 -10.15 -5.55
C GLY A 316 32.13 -8.89 -6.20
N LEU A 317 32.30 -7.81 -5.43
CA LEU A 317 32.92 -6.57 -5.88
C LEU A 317 34.44 -6.62 -6.02
N ALA A 318 35.13 -7.53 -5.32
CA ALA A 318 36.59 -7.60 -5.34
C ALA A 318 37.18 -7.78 -6.75
N ASN A 319 36.38 -8.31 -7.69
CA ASN A 319 36.74 -8.52 -9.09
C ASN A 319 36.47 -7.31 -10.00
N HIS A 320 35.94 -6.21 -9.46
CA HIS A 320 35.56 -5.02 -10.23
C HIS A 320 36.48 -3.84 -9.94
N LYS A 321 36.83 -3.09 -10.98
CA LYS A 321 37.65 -1.86 -10.86
C LYS A 321 36.89 -0.68 -10.24
N GLN A 322 35.58 -0.81 -10.03
CA GLN A 322 34.73 0.27 -9.55
C GLN A 322 35.04 0.58 -8.08
N GLN A 323 35.22 1.86 -7.74
CA GLN A 323 35.56 2.26 -6.37
C GLN A 323 34.37 2.22 -5.41
N LYS A 324 33.14 2.24 -5.92
CA LYS A 324 31.90 2.25 -5.12
C LYS A 324 30.94 1.20 -5.69
N GLY A 325 30.57 0.23 -4.87
CA GLY A 325 29.57 -0.78 -5.22
C GLY A 325 28.27 -0.62 -4.41
N PRO A 326 27.39 -1.64 -4.44
CA PRO A 326 26.08 -1.59 -3.80
C PRO A 326 26.19 -1.38 -2.28
N GLY A 327 25.40 -0.45 -1.74
CA GLY A 327 25.28 -0.25 -0.29
C GLY A 327 24.39 -1.31 0.39
N LEU A 328 24.45 -1.39 1.73
CA LEU A 328 23.51 -2.18 2.54
C LEU A 328 22.79 -1.26 3.52
N ILE A 329 21.46 -1.29 3.50
CA ILE A 329 20.59 -0.58 4.44
C ILE A 329 19.90 -1.62 5.34
N VAL A 330 20.13 -1.55 6.65
CA VAL A 330 19.50 -2.45 7.61
C VAL A 330 18.27 -1.76 8.18
N TRP A 331 17.08 -2.29 7.92
CA TRP A 331 15.84 -1.75 8.45
C TRP A 331 15.49 -2.43 9.77
N ASP A 332 15.33 -1.65 10.82
CA ASP A 332 14.93 -2.09 12.16
C ASP A 332 13.45 -2.53 12.27
N TRP A 333 12.76 -2.68 11.14
CA TRP A 333 11.37 -3.10 11.06
C TRP A 333 11.16 -4.44 11.76
N GLY A 334 10.17 -4.50 12.64
CA GLY A 334 9.82 -5.70 13.39
C GLY A 334 10.76 -6.04 14.54
N TRP A 335 11.85 -5.30 14.77
CA TRP A 335 12.68 -5.51 15.96
C TRP A 335 11.88 -5.20 17.22
N GLN A 336 11.97 -6.10 18.20
CA GLN A 336 11.32 -5.92 19.49
C GLN A 336 11.97 -4.78 20.28
N GLU A 337 11.23 -4.24 21.24
CA GLU A 337 11.75 -3.23 22.16
C GLU A 337 12.99 -3.76 22.89
N GLY A 338 14.04 -2.92 22.95
CA GLY A 338 15.32 -3.25 23.60
C GLY A 338 16.33 -4.02 22.74
N TRP A 339 15.96 -4.47 21.53
CA TRP A 339 16.91 -5.20 20.66
C TRP A 339 17.90 -4.25 19.96
N ALA A 340 17.45 -3.04 19.61
CA ALA A 340 18.20 -2.12 18.77
C ALA A 340 19.52 -1.66 19.43
N GLU A 341 19.50 -1.48 20.75
CA GLU A 341 20.63 -1.01 21.56
C GLU A 341 21.86 -1.92 21.44
N ASP A 342 21.65 -3.23 21.28
CA ASP A 342 22.73 -4.22 21.11
C ASP A 342 22.99 -4.57 19.64
N ILE A 343 21.96 -4.59 18.78
CA ILE A 343 22.12 -4.90 17.36
C ILE A 343 22.90 -3.80 16.64
N ILE A 344 22.50 -2.53 16.82
CA ILE A 344 23.03 -1.40 16.04
C ILE A 344 24.56 -1.29 16.18
N PRO A 345 25.16 -1.36 17.38
CA PRO A 345 26.62 -1.32 17.52
C PRO A 345 27.35 -2.45 16.79
N ALA A 346 26.73 -3.63 16.70
CA ALA A 346 27.26 -4.84 16.08
C ALA A 346 27.03 -4.92 14.55
N LEU A 347 26.26 -3.99 13.99
CA LEU A 347 26.07 -3.90 12.54
C LEU A 347 27.39 -3.55 11.82
N PRO A 348 27.54 -3.99 10.56
CA PRO A 348 28.73 -3.66 9.79
C PRO A 348 28.83 -2.15 9.52
N LYS A 349 30.02 -1.57 9.76
CA LYS A 349 30.23 -0.11 9.81
C LYS A 349 29.99 0.65 8.50
N THR A 350 30.00 -0.04 7.35
CA THR A 350 29.69 0.58 6.05
C THR A 350 28.22 0.49 5.66
N ALA A 351 27.37 -0.15 6.48
CA ALA A 351 25.93 -0.15 6.29
C ALA A 351 25.29 1.15 6.79
N ALA A 352 24.03 1.35 6.43
CA ALA A 352 23.16 2.38 7.00
C ALA A 352 22.07 1.72 7.86
N LEU A 353 21.64 2.40 8.92
CA LEU A 353 20.45 2.02 9.68
C LEU A 353 19.23 2.78 9.15
N MET A 354 18.15 2.08 8.87
CA MET A 354 16.85 2.65 8.53
C MET A 354 15.84 2.43 9.64
N SER A 355 15.09 3.48 9.99
CA SER A 355 13.97 3.43 10.93
C SER A 355 12.76 4.16 10.36
N VAL A 356 11.56 3.65 10.67
CA VAL A 356 10.30 4.37 10.39
C VAL A 356 10.30 5.65 11.21
N SER A 357 10.10 6.78 10.54
CA SER A 357 10.31 8.08 11.19
C SER A 357 9.30 8.34 12.30
N GLU A 358 8.04 8.00 12.09
CA GLU A 358 6.90 8.37 12.92
C GLU A 358 6.75 7.45 14.14
N TRP A 359 7.51 6.36 14.22
CA TRP A 359 7.31 5.31 15.22
C TRP A 359 7.41 5.83 16.65
N ASP A 360 6.46 5.41 17.47
CA ASP A 360 6.25 5.76 18.89
C ASP A 360 5.86 7.22 19.11
N LEU A 361 5.55 7.98 18.05
CA LEU A 361 5.00 9.32 18.19
C LEU A 361 3.66 9.24 18.93
N GLU A 362 3.56 9.95 20.05
CA GLU A 362 2.33 10.04 20.83
C GLU A 362 1.34 10.96 20.12
N ILE A 363 0.11 10.50 19.98
CA ILE A 363 -0.98 11.23 19.33
C ILE A 363 -2.22 11.22 20.21
N ASN A 364 -3.06 12.24 20.03
CA ASN A 364 -4.38 12.34 20.64
C ASN A 364 -5.39 12.76 19.58
N ARG A 365 -6.43 11.94 19.38
CA ARG A 365 -7.50 12.17 18.39
C ARG A 365 -8.85 11.94 19.07
N GLY A 366 -9.70 12.96 19.08
CA GLY A 366 -11.00 12.89 19.77
C GLY A 366 -10.92 12.53 21.26
N GLY A 367 -9.79 12.86 21.93
CA GLY A 367 -9.55 12.53 23.34
C GLY A 367 -8.93 11.14 23.59
N VAL A 368 -8.74 10.31 22.56
CA VAL A 368 -8.13 8.98 22.66
C VAL A 368 -6.63 9.10 22.41
N LYS A 369 -5.83 8.65 23.39
CA LYS A 369 -4.37 8.61 23.28
C LYS A 369 -3.91 7.35 22.56
N ASN A 370 -3.01 7.51 21.61
CA ASN A 370 -2.42 6.43 20.84
C ASN A 370 -0.92 6.69 20.60
N LYS A 371 -0.22 5.66 20.13
CA LYS A 371 1.13 5.77 19.57
C LYS A 371 1.13 5.31 18.13
N VAL A 372 1.94 5.97 17.31
CA VAL A 372 2.15 5.58 15.92
C VAL A 372 2.99 4.31 15.85
N GLY A 373 2.49 3.27 15.18
CA GLY A 373 3.13 1.96 15.06
C GLY A 373 3.36 1.50 13.62
N GLU A 374 3.16 2.40 12.66
CA GLU A 374 3.26 2.23 11.21
C GLU A 374 3.56 3.62 10.59
N TYR A 375 4.03 3.70 9.35
CA TYR A 375 4.19 5.00 8.66
C TYR A 375 2.86 5.79 8.57
N SER A 376 2.89 7.12 8.71
CA SER A 376 1.70 7.97 8.80
C SER A 376 1.92 9.37 8.24
N ILE A 377 0.96 9.85 7.45
CA ILE A 377 0.89 11.23 6.96
C ILE A 377 0.02 12.11 7.89
N SER A 378 -0.96 11.54 8.62
CA SER A 378 -1.74 12.32 9.59
C SER A 378 -0.93 12.74 10.82
N SER A 379 0.22 12.10 11.03
CA SER A 379 1.08 12.24 12.20
C SER A 379 2.50 12.62 11.78
N VAL A 380 2.88 13.87 11.99
CA VAL A 380 4.17 14.42 11.54
C VAL A 380 5.30 13.99 12.49
N GLY A 381 6.19 13.10 12.03
CA GLY A 381 7.37 12.65 12.77
C GLY A 381 8.53 13.66 12.82
N PRO A 382 9.70 13.25 13.34
CA PRO A 382 10.02 11.92 13.83
C PRO A 382 9.50 11.65 15.25
N GLY A 383 9.23 10.38 15.55
CA GLY A 383 8.92 9.87 16.88
C GLY A 383 10.16 9.46 17.69
N PRO A 384 9.99 9.23 19.01
CA PRO A 384 11.09 9.00 19.94
C PRO A 384 11.91 7.75 19.64
N ARG A 385 11.30 6.68 19.09
CA ARG A 385 12.04 5.46 18.71
C ARG A 385 13.08 5.75 17.63
N ALA A 386 12.65 6.39 16.54
CA ALA A 386 13.53 6.70 15.41
C ALA A 386 14.71 7.58 15.85
N LEU A 387 14.43 8.61 16.65
CA LEU A 387 15.45 9.51 17.21
C LEU A 387 16.49 8.74 18.03
N ARG A 388 16.04 7.86 18.94
CA ARG A 388 16.93 7.01 19.76
C ARG A 388 17.80 6.11 18.89
N HIS A 389 17.20 5.41 17.93
CA HIS A 389 17.92 4.46 17.07
C HIS A 389 18.93 5.16 16.15
N TRP A 390 18.58 6.32 15.57
CA TRP A 390 19.52 7.12 14.78
C TRP A 390 20.65 7.71 15.63
N GLU A 391 20.40 8.07 16.89
CA GLU A 391 21.47 8.50 17.79
C GLU A 391 22.48 7.37 18.04
N ILE A 392 22.01 6.15 18.31
CA ILE A 392 22.88 4.97 18.49
C ILE A 392 23.66 4.68 17.20
N ALA A 393 23.01 4.75 16.04
CA ALA A 393 23.64 4.54 14.74
C ALA A 393 24.79 5.54 14.50
N ARG A 394 24.55 6.83 14.71
CA ARG A 394 25.56 7.88 14.54
C ARG A 394 26.74 7.70 15.50
N LYS A 395 26.48 7.38 16.77
CA LYS A 395 27.54 7.07 17.76
C LYS A 395 28.42 5.89 17.32
N ASN A 396 27.89 5.00 16.49
CA ASN A 396 28.57 3.82 15.97
C ASN A 396 29.10 3.98 14.53
N GLY A 397 29.06 5.20 13.98
CA GLY A 397 29.59 5.52 12.64
C GLY A 397 28.71 5.08 11.46
N LEU A 398 27.47 4.67 11.72
CA LEU A 398 26.53 4.27 10.69
C LEU A 398 25.80 5.50 10.12
N LYS A 399 25.49 5.43 8.82
CA LYS A 399 24.54 6.36 8.20
C LYS A 399 23.12 6.10 8.70
N THR A 400 22.28 7.12 8.60
CA THR A 400 20.89 7.11 9.07
C THR A 400 19.93 7.37 7.93
N ILE A 401 18.97 6.46 7.75
CA ILE A 401 17.92 6.56 6.74
C ILE A 401 16.58 6.68 7.47
N ALA A 402 15.75 7.62 7.03
CA ALA A 402 14.36 7.66 7.48
C ALA A 402 13.47 6.95 6.48
N LYS A 403 12.74 5.93 6.95
CA LYS A 403 11.59 5.41 6.24
C LYS A 403 10.40 6.32 6.53
N ILE A 404 9.83 6.87 5.46
CA ILE A 404 8.55 7.59 5.46
C ILE A 404 7.66 7.06 4.33
N GLN A 405 6.39 7.45 4.36
CA GLN A 405 5.51 7.36 3.21
C GLN A 405 5.12 8.76 2.80
N ALA A 406 5.83 9.32 1.82
CA ALA A 406 5.56 10.70 1.40
C ALA A 406 4.31 10.79 0.51
N GLY A 407 4.04 9.77 -0.30
CA GLY A 407 2.91 9.73 -1.23
C GLY A 407 1.61 9.24 -0.56
N CYS A 408 1.58 7.97 -0.16
CA CYS A 408 0.42 7.29 0.41
C CYS A 408 0.78 6.38 1.58
N THR A 409 -0.14 6.26 2.53
CA THR A 409 -0.10 5.32 3.67
C THR A 409 -1.37 4.46 3.66
N TRP A 410 -1.45 3.48 4.56
CA TRP A 410 -2.69 2.74 4.79
C TRP A 410 -3.84 3.57 5.37
N GLU A 411 -3.62 4.86 5.66
CA GLU A 411 -4.69 5.78 6.05
C GLU A 411 -5.67 6.05 4.88
N ILE A 412 -5.16 6.04 3.63
CA ILE A 412 -5.92 5.87 2.38
C ILE A 412 -4.94 5.73 1.19
N ALA A 413 -4.85 4.53 0.63
CA ALA A 413 -3.99 4.16 -0.50
C ALA A 413 -4.75 4.03 -1.82
N ALA A 414 -6.08 4.10 -1.79
CA ALA A 414 -6.95 4.14 -2.98
C ALA A 414 -6.88 5.46 -3.78
N VAL A 415 -5.86 6.29 -3.53
CA VAL A 415 -5.58 7.55 -4.21
C VAL A 415 -4.11 7.55 -4.64
N PRO A 416 -3.74 8.28 -5.71
CA PRO A 416 -2.34 8.33 -6.16
C PRO A 416 -1.41 9.00 -5.13
N TYR A 417 -1.93 9.93 -4.33
CA TYR A 417 -1.24 10.56 -3.21
C TYR A 417 -2.29 11.10 -2.23
N ILE A 418 -1.93 11.18 -0.94
CA ILE A 418 -2.77 11.81 0.09
C ILE A 418 -2.56 13.33 0.03
N PRO A 419 -3.61 14.17 -0.12
CA PRO A 419 -3.48 15.62 -0.26
C PRO A 419 -3.19 16.37 1.05
N ALA A 420 -2.21 15.90 1.83
CA ALA A 420 -1.80 16.49 3.10
C ALA A 420 -0.38 17.07 3.02
N MET A 421 -0.14 17.92 2.03
CA MET A 421 1.18 18.43 1.65
C MET A 421 1.87 19.22 2.76
N GLU A 422 1.14 19.93 3.65
CA GLU A 422 1.75 20.65 4.77
C GLU A 422 2.31 19.66 5.80
N ASN A 423 1.64 18.53 6.02
CA ASN A 423 2.15 17.48 6.91
C ASN A 423 3.46 16.89 6.34
N VAL A 424 3.46 16.54 5.04
CA VAL A 424 4.65 16.01 4.35
C VAL A 424 5.80 17.02 4.35
N ALA A 425 5.52 18.28 4.05
CA ALA A 425 6.53 19.35 4.02
C ALA A 425 7.19 19.53 5.40
N ARG A 426 6.38 19.60 6.47
CA ARG A 426 6.86 19.72 7.84
C ARG A 426 7.63 18.49 8.29
N HIS A 427 7.23 17.31 7.84
CA HIS A 427 7.96 16.08 8.15
C HIS A 427 9.34 16.07 7.50
N ALA A 428 9.43 16.44 6.21
CA ALA A 428 10.70 16.60 5.52
C ALA A 428 11.59 17.67 6.16
N GLU A 429 11.00 18.78 6.63
CA GLU A 429 11.70 19.82 7.41
C GLU A 429 12.30 19.25 8.70
N ASN A 430 11.52 18.51 9.48
CA ASN A 430 11.96 17.89 10.72
C ASN A 430 13.10 16.88 10.47
N LEU A 431 13.01 16.10 9.40
CA LEU A 431 14.04 15.13 9.02
C LEU A 431 15.34 15.81 8.60
N ARG A 432 15.26 16.90 7.82
CA ARG A 432 16.42 17.71 7.45
C ARG A 432 17.12 18.25 8.70
N ASN A 433 16.35 18.76 9.65
CA ASN A 433 16.86 19.30 10.91
C ASN A 433 17.44 18.21 11.83
N THR A 434 16.93 16.98 11.74
CA THR A 434 17.47 15.81 12.45
C THR A 434 18.76 15.29 11.82
N GLN A 435 19.11 15.77 10.62
CA GLN A 435 20.31 15.39 9.87
C GLN A 435 20.35 13.89 9.54
N VAL A 436 19.23 13.33 9.09
CA VAL A 436 19.25 11.99 8.47
C VAL A 436 19.91 12.07 7.10
N ASP A 437 20.66 11.04 6.72
CA ASP A 437 21.43 11.00 5.48
C ASP A 437 20.56 10.76 4.25
N GLY A 438 19.50 9.95 4.37
CA GLY A 438 18.66 9.56 3.23
C GLY A 438 17.24 9.18 3.63
N LEU A 439 16.40 8.97 2.63
CA LEU A 439 14.98 8.71 2.76
C LEU A 439 14.56 7.50 1.93
N MET A 440 13.78 6.62 2.55
CA MET A 440 12.91 5.71 1.81
C MET A 440 11.50 6.31 1.78
N LEU A 441 11.05 6.75 0.61
CA LEU A 441 9.87 7.59 0.38
C LEU A 441 8.56 6.80 0.17
N GLY A 442 8.69 5.52 -0.17
CA GLY A 442 7.60 4.64 -0.60
C GLY A 442 7.80 3.19 -0.14
N TRP A 443 6.72 2.49 0.19
CA TRP A 443 6.68 1.03 0.41
C TRP A 443 5.83 0.34 -0.67
N THR A 444 5.38 -0.88 -0.45
CA THR A 444 4.61 -1.71 -1.40
C THR A 444 3.39 -1.00 -1.99
N LEU A 445 2.88 0.04 -1.29
CA LEU A 445 1.83 0.96 -1.71
C LEU A 445 2.09 1.69 -3.04
N GLY A 446 3.34 1.71 -3.50
CA GLY A 446 3.75 2.41 -4.71
C GLY A 446 4.19 3.85 -4.46
N GLY A 447 4.68 4.48 -5.52
CA GLY A 447 5.22 5.84 -5.50
C GLY A 447 4.78 6.61 -6.74
N TYR A 448 3.57 7.19 -6.69
CA TYR A 448 3.11 8.07 -7.76
C TYR A 448 3.99 9.34 -7.81
N PRO A 449 4.47 9.76 -8.98
CA PRO A 449 5.07 11.08 -9.21
C PRO A 449 4.12 12.21 -8.80
N SER A 450 4.24 12.68 -7.55
CA SER A 450 3.23 13.51 -6.87
C SER A 450 3.82 14.83 -6.38
N PRO A 451 2.96 15.86 -6.15
CA PRO A 451 3.37 17.07 -5.45
C PRO A 451 4.02 16.77 -4.09
N ASN A 452 3.63 15.70 -3.39
CA ASN A 452 4.23 15.28 -2.14
C ASN A 452 5.74 14.99 -2.30
N LEU A 453 6.10 14.20 -3.31
CA LEU A 453 7.50 13.86 -3.59
C LEU A 453 8.30 15.10 -4.04
N GLU A 454 7.71 15.93 -4.89
CA GLU A 454 8.33 17.19 -5.31
C GLU A 454 8.61 18.14 -4.13
N ILE A 455 7.70 18.21 -3.15
CA ILE A 455 7.91 19.00 -1.94
C ILE A 455 9.08 18.44 -1.13
N VAL A 456 9.16 17.11 -0.94
CA VAL A 456 10.30 16.48 -0.27
C VAL A 456 11.61 16.78 -1.02
N ALA A 457 11.57 16.78 -2.36
CA ALA A 457 12.70 17.13 -3.20
C ALA A 457 13.16 18.58 -2.99
N GLU A 458 12.23 19.54 -2.99
CA GLU A 458 12.54 20.95 -2.72
C GLU A 458 13.10 21.16 -1.31
N MET A 459 12.53 20.47 -0.31
CA MET A 459 13.02 20.51 1.08
C MET A 459 14.43 19.94 1.21
N GLY A 460 14.73 18.87 0.47
CA GLY A 460 16.07 18.28 0.42
C GLY A 460 17.08 19.12 -0.36
N GLY A 461 16.65 19.79 -1.43
CA GLY A 461 17.48 20.63 -2.30
C GLY A 461 17.91 21.97 -1.68
N SER A 462 17.36 22.33 -0.52
CA SER A 462 17.69 23.57 0.17
C SER A 462 17.84 23.38 1.68
N LYS A 463 18.92 23.96 2.23
CA LYS A 463 19.18 23.94 3.68
C LYS A 463 18.30 24.90 4.47
N MET A 464 17.71 25.89 3.81
CA MET A 464 17.05 27.05 4.46
C MET A 464 15.57 27.17 4.10
N ILE A 465 15.09 26.52 3.04
CA ILE A 465 13.68 26.64 2.62
C ILE A 465 12.76 26.12 3.72
N THR A 466 11.71 26.87 4.00
CA THR A 466 10.67 26.48 4.95
C THR A 466 9.60 25.62 4.27
N ALA A 467 8.88 24.81 5.05
CA ALA A 467 7.78 24.00 4.53
C ALA A 467 6.74 24.80 3.70
N PRO A 468 6.26 26.00 4.13
CA PRO A 468 5.35 26.80 3.31
C PRO A 468 5.94 27.30 1.99
N GLU A 469 7.22 27.68 1.98
CA GLU A 469 7.89 28.14 0.76
C GLU A 469 8.07 27.01 -0.25
N ALA A 470 8.44 25.81 0.22
CA ALA A 470 8.55 24.63 -0.64
C ALA A 470 7.20 24.26 -1.26
N MET A 471 6.12 24.24 -0.45
CA MET A 471 4.77 24.02 -0.97
C MET A 471 4.38 25.05 -2.03
N GLN A 472 4.62 26.34 -1.75
CA GLN A 472 4.27 27.42 -2.67
C GLN A 472 5.01 27.28 -4.01
N LYS A 473 6.32 26.98 -3.97
CA LYS A 473 7.13 26.78 -5.18
C LYS A 473 6.64 25.61 -6.03
N VAL A 474 6.29 24.49 -5.41
CA VAL A 474 5.71 23.33 -6.11
C VAL A 474 4.34 23.67 -6.69
N ALA A 475 3.48 24.34 -5.92
CA ALA A 475 2.14 24.71 -6.36
C ALA A 475 2.18 25.70 -7.53
N GLU A 476 3.07 26.68 -7.52
CA GLU A 476 3.28 27.61 -8.64
C GLU A 476 3.75 26.88 -9.90
N ARG A 477 4.69 25.94 -9.77
CA ARG A 477 5.17 25.13 -10.90
C ARG A 477 4.06 24.28 -11.51
N ARG A 478 3.23 23.63 -10.68
CA ARG A 478 2.19 22.69 -11.15
C ARG A 478 0.91 23.39 -11.60
N TYR A 479 0.55 24.50 -10.97
CA TYR A 479 -0.79 25.11 -11.11
C TYR A 479 -0.76 26.59 -11.53
N GLY A 480 0.42 27.18 -11.71
CA GLY A 480 0.58 28.57 -12.13
C GLY A 480 -0.09 29.55 -11.17
N ALA A 481 -0.94 30.44 -11.71
CA ALA A 481 -1.66 31.44 -10.93
C ALA A 481 -2.57 30.86 -9.82
N ALA A 482 -3.02 29.61 -9.97
CA ALA A 482 -3.80 28.93 -8.94
C ALA A 482 -2.95 28.45 -7.75
N GLY A 483 -1.62 28.50 -7.83
CA GLY A 483 -0.71 27.98 -6.83
C GLY A 483 -0.99 28.50 -5.41
N VAL A 484 -1.28 29.79 -5.25
CA VAL A 484 -1.63 30.39 -3.94
C VAL A 484 -2.90 29.76 -3.33
N ALA A 485 -3.94 29.58 -4.14
CA ALA A 485 -5.20 28.98 -3.69
C ALA A 485 -5.01 27.50 -3.36
N VAL A 486 -4.23 26.78 -4.18
CA VAL A 486 -3.89 25.37 -3.96
C VAL A 486 -3.10 25.18 -2.67
N THR A 487 -2.04 25.97 -2.42
CA THR A 487 -1.26 25.90 -1.17
C THR A 487 -2.16 26.13 0.04
N LYS A 488 -3.09 27.09 -0.03
CA LYS A 488 -4.04 27.31 1.08
C LYS A 488 -5.01 26.13 1.27
N ALA A 489 -5.47 25.50 0.20
CA ALA A 489 -6.28 24.28 0.27
C ALA A 489 -5.48 23.12 0.86
N TRP A 490 -4.23 22.90 0.44
CA TRP A 490 -3.31 21.90 0.99
C TRP A 490 -3.12 22.02 2.50
N ARG A 491 -3.02 23.23 3.04
CA ARG A 491 -2.95 23.47 4.49
C ARG A 491 -4.25 23.06 5.19
N GLN A 492 -5.40 23.38 4.60
CA GLN A 492 -6.70 23.01 5.15
C GLN A 492 -6.93 21.48 5.10
N PHE A 493 -6.57 20.83 3.97
CA PHE A 493 -6.58 19.37 3.85
C PHE A 493 -5.67 18.72 4.88
N SER A 494 -4.44 19.21 5.05
CA SER A 494 -3.47 18.67 6.02
C SER A 494 -4.00 18.80 7.45
N LYS A 495 -4.57 19.95 7.80
CA LYS A 495 -5.22 20.16 9.11
C LYS A 495 -6.37 19.18 9.33
N ALA A 496 -7.22 18.99 8.33
CA ALA A 496 -8.32 18.04 8.39
C ALA A 496 -7.80 16.59 8.51
N PHE A 497 -6.79 16.23 7.72
CA PHE A 497 -6.20 14.89 7.72
C PHE A 497 -5.52 14.54 9.04
N SER A 498 -4.93 15.52 9.73
CA SER A 498 -4.40 15.34 11.09
C SER A 498 -5.45 15.01 12.15
N GLU A 499 -6.74 15.04 11.83
CA GLU A 499 -7.82 14.54 12.69
C GLU A 499 -8.10 13.05 12.48
N PHE A 500 -7.47 12.39 11.50
CA PHE A 500 -7.67 10.97 11.25
C PHE A 500 -7.48 10.15 12.55
N PRO A 501 -8.41 9.24 12.90
CA PRO A 501 -8.35 8.45 14.14
C PRO A 501 -7.31 7.33 13.99
N TYR A 502 -6.04 7.71 13.88
CA TYR A 502 -4.95 6.79 13.64
C TYR A 502 -4.83 5.76 14.77
N HIS A 503 -4.75 4.50 14.36
CA HIS A 503 -4.28 3.33 15.13
C HIS A 503 -3.94 2.24 14.11
N VAL A 504 -2.96 1.36 14.39
CA VAL A 504 -2.58 0.30 13.44
C VAL A 504 -3.75 -0.60 13.04
N GLY A 505 -4.57 -0.99 14.01
CA GLY A 505 -5.82 -1.73 13.76
C GLY A 505 -6.84 -0.95 12.91
N VAL A 506 -6.90 0.38 13.00
CA VAL A 506 -7.79 1.18 12.14
C VAL A 506 -7.31 1.14 10.70
N VAL A 507 -6.02 1.42 10.45
CA VAL A 507 -5.48 1.46 9.09
C VAL A 507 -5.48 0.10 8.40
N TYR A 508 -5.45 -0.99 9.17
CA TYR A 508 -5.54 -2.34 8.63
C TYR A 508 -6.96 -2.88 8.52
N SER A 509 -7.88 -2.58 9.43
CA SER A 509 -9.18 -3.28 9.45
C SER A 509 -10.35 -2.44 8.94
N ALA A 510 -10.29 -1.11 9.02
CA ALA A 510 -11.39 -0.27 8.55
C ALA A 510 -11.49 -0.28 7.01
N PRO A 511 -12.69 -0.08 6.41
CA PRO A 511 -12.89 -0.05 4.96
C PRO A 511 -12.33 1.22 4.30
N LEU A 512 -11.15 1.70 4.71
CA LEU A 512 -10.52 2.92 4.21
C LEU A 512 -10.21 2.84 2.72
N GLN A 513 -9.81 1.64 2.25
CA GLN A 513 -9.40 1.41 0.87
C GLN A 513 -10.58 1.12 -0.05
N ALA A 514 -11.54 0.31 0.40
CA ALA A 514 -12.76 0.02 -0.34
C ALA A 514 -13.71 1.24 -0.37
N GLY A 515 -13.71 2.03 0.71
CA GLY A 515 -14.60 3.18 0.87
C GLY A 515 -16.03 2.82 0.48
N PRO A 516 -16.65 3.55 -0.47
CA PRO A 516 -18.04 3.33 -0.86
C PRO A 516 -18.30 2.06 -1.65
N SER A 517 -17.32 1.22 -2.01
CA SER A 517 -17.60 -0.09 -2.63
C SER A 517 -17.91 -1.19 -1.62
N SER A 518 -17.54 -1.02 -0.35
CA SER A 518 -17.78 -2.02 0.70
C SER A 518 -19.28 -2.20 0.95
N LEU A 519 -19.81 -3.41 0.80
CA LEU A 519 -21.26 -3.68 0.83
C LEU A 519 -21.85 -3.64 2.25
N LEU A 520 -23.15 -3.32 2.34
CA LEU A 520 -23.91 -3.31 3.59
C LEU A 520 -24.80 -4.55 3.69
N TRP A 521 -24.99 -5.05 4.91
CA TRP A 521 -25.69 -6.31 5.17
C TRP A 521 -26.83 -6.11 6.15
N SER A 522 -28.02 -6.63 5.81
CA SER A 522 -29.22 -6.57 6.66
C SER A 522 -29.09 -7.37 7.96
N LYS A 523 -28.12 -8.28 8.03
CA LYS A 523 -27.76 -9.08 9.21
C LYS A 523 -26.23 -9.14 9.36
N PRO A 524 -25.71 -9.38 10.58
CA PRO A 524 -24.30 -9.59 10.80
C PRO A 524 -23.71 -10.67 9.88
N THR A 525 -22.59 -10.39 9.22
CA THR A 525 -21.97 -11.37 8.31
C THR A 525 -21.28 -12.51 9.06
N GLY A 526 -20.82 -12.25 10.28
CA GLY A 526 -20.03 -13.18 11.09
C GLY A 526 -18.55 -13.26 10.69
N TYR A 527 -18.12 -12.52 9.66
CA TYR A 527 -16.71 -12.44 9.25
C TYR A 527 -15.98 -11.33 10.01
N GLN A 528 -14.68 -11.56 10.24
CA GLN A 528 -13.77 -10.54 10.77
C GLN A 528 -13.12 -9.76 9.62
N ALA A 529 -12.88 -8.47 9.85
CA ALA A 529 -12.16 -7.64 8.89
C ALA A 529 -10.73 -8.17 8.65
N SER A 530 -10.32 -8.28 7.39
CA SER A 530 -8.95 -8.66 7.02
C SER A 530 -8.02 -7.45 6.89
N MET A 531 -6.70 -7.70 6.90
CA MET A 531 -5.69 -6.65 6.76
C MET A 531 -5.79 -5.99 5.38
N VAL A 532 -6.11 -4.68 5.36
CA VAL A 532 -6.23 -3.77 4.21
C VAL A 532 -7.10 -4.27 3.05
N GLY A 533 -7.92 -5.31 3.28
CA GLY A 533 -8.65 -6.02 2.24
C GLY A 533 -10.17 -5.95 2.42
N LEU A 534 -10.75 -7.04 2.92
CA LEU A 534 -12.19 -7.23 3.09
C LEU A 534 -12.61 -6.82 4.50
N ALA A 535 -13.33 -5.71 4.60
CA ALA A 535 -13.73 -5.13 5.89
C ALA A 535 -15.01 -5.77 6.49
N TYR A 536 -15.86 -6.36 5.65
CA TYR A 536 -17.19 -6.89 6.01
C TYR A 536 -18.05 -5.85 6.75
N ASP A 537 -18.62 -6.20 7.90
CA ASP A 537 -19.39 -5.33 8.79
C ASP A 537 -18.82 -5.31 10.23
N ASP A 538 -17.52 -5.59 10.38
CA ASP A 538 -16.83 -5.74 11.66
C ASP A 538 -16.35 -4.40 12.26
N VAL A 539 -17.30 -3.52 12.60
CA VAL A 539 -17.03 -2.19 13.16
C VAL A 539 -16.18 -2.21 14.43
N ASN A 540 -16.18 -3.33 15.16
CA ASN A 540 -15.37 -3.51 16.37
C ASN A 540 -13.89 -3.61 16.04
N SER A 541 -13.51 -4.35 15.00
CA SER A 541 -12.12 -4.37 14.53
C SER A 541 -11.74 -3.04 13.87
N TRP A 542 -12.64 -2.42 13.09
CA TRP A 542 -12.36 -1.17 12.37
C TRP A 542 -11.93 -0.02 13.28
N ARG A 543 -12.59 0.14 14.44
CA ARG A 543 -12.34 1.25 15.36
C ARG A 543 -11.16 1.01 16.28
N ALA A 544 -10.62 -0.22 16.32
CA ALA A 544 -9.63 -0.66 17.29
C ALA A 544 -9.98 -0.22 18.74
N ASN A 545 -9.22 0.72 19.32
CA ASN A 545 -9.44 1.20 20.67
C ASN A 545 -10.34 2.45 20.77
N TYR A 546 -10.72 3.07 19.65
CA TYR A 546 -11.61 4.24 19.68
C TYR A 546 -13.04 3.84 20.08
N PRO A 547 -13.69 4.58 20.99
CA PRO A 547 -15.15 4.51 21.13
C PRO A 547 -15.82 4.77 19.78
N VAL A 548 -16.91 4.08 19.48
CA VAL A 548 -17.49 4.09 18.13
C VAL A 548 -17.98 5.49 17.71
N GLU A 549 -18.50 6.27 18.65
CA GLU A 549 -18.92 7.65 18.41
C GLU A 549 -17.72 8.56 18.11
N ILE A 550 -16.58 8.33 18.76
CA ILE A 550 -15.34 9.09 18.52
C ILE A 550 -14.74 8.70 17.15
N PHE A 551 -14.72 7.41 16.84
CA PHE A 551 -14.27 6.93 15.53
C PHE A 551 -15.08 7.55 14.39
N ILE A 552 -16.42 7.50 14.47
CA ILE A 552 -17.33 8.09 13.48
C ILE A 552 -17.11 9.60 13.38
N SER A 553 -17.10 10.32 14.51
CA SER A 553 -16.99 11.79 14.50
C SER A 553 -15.63 12.28 14.00
N GLN A 554 -14.52 11.59 14.29
CA GLN A 554 -13.22 11.94 13.73
C GLN A 554 -13.19 11.74 12.21
N LEU A 555 -13.75 10.65 11.68
CA LEU A 555 -13.86 10.44 10.22
C LEU A 555 -14.73 11.51 9.55
N GLN A 556 -15.86 11.87 10.17
CA GLN A 556 -16.71 12.96 9.70
C GLN A 556 -15.98 14.30 9.71
N LYS A 557 -15.15 14.56 10.73
CA LYS A 557 -14.35 15.79 10.83
C LYS A 557 -13.30 15.87 9.71
N VAL A 558 -12.64 14.76 9.37
CA VAL A 558 -11.74 14.71 8.21
C VAL A 558 -12.52 14.99 6.93
N ALA A 559 -13.61 14.27 6.69
CA ALA A 559 -14.43 14.42 5.48
C ALA A 559 -14.96 15.84 5.28
N ALA A 560 -15.50 16.45 6.35
CA ALA A 560 -15.98 17.83 6.33
C ALA A 560 -14.86 18.83 6.05
N GLY A 561 -13.70 18.68 6.68
CA GLY A 561 -12.55 19.55 6.43
C GLY A 561 -12.04 19.50 5.00
N PHE A 562 -12.06 18.31 4.37
CA PHE A 562 -11.76 18.19 2.93
C PHE A 562 -12.85 18.82 2.05
N HIS A 563 -14.12 18.64 2.40
CA HIS A 563 -15.23 19.27 1.68
C HIS A 563 -15.12 20.82 1.69
N ASP A 564 -14.87 21.40 2.86
CA ASP A 564 -14.74 22.85 3.04
C ASP A 564 -13.55 23.41 2.25
N ALA A 565 -12.41 22.70 2.27
CA ALA A 565 -11.21 23.08 1.53
C ALA A 565 -11.39 22.97 0.01
N LEU A 566 -12.13 21.97 -0.47
CA LEU A 566 -12.52 21.87 -1.88
C LEU A 566 -13.47 23.00 -2.30
N ALA A 567 -14.45 23.33 -1.46
CA ALA A 567 -15.38 24.42 -1.71
C ALA A 567 -14.63 25.76 -1.79
N TYR A 568 -13.66 25.98 -0.90
CA TYR A 568 -12.73 27.10 -0.98
C TYR A 568 -11.98 27.09 -2.31
N LEU A 569 -11.24 26.03 -2.61
CA LEU A 569 -10.38 25.96 -3.79
C LEU A 569 -11.16 26.21 -5.08
N ARG A 570 -12.30 25.52 -5.26
CA ARG A 570 -13.16 25.65 -6.45
C ARG A 570 -13.65 27.08 -6.63
N ARG A 571 -14.05 27.76 -5.56
CA ARG A 571 -14.51 29.15 -5.62
C ARG A 571 -13.39 30.11 -6.04
N GLU A 572 -12.17 29.92 -5.55
CA GLU A 572 -11.08 30.81 -5.90
C GLU A 572 -10.63 30.63 -7.36
N ILE A 573 -10.67 29.40 -7.89
CA ILE A 573 -10.13 29.09 -9.22
C ILE A 573 -11.15 29.20 -10.36
N VAL A 574 -12.46 29.25 -10.07
CA VAL A 574 -13.52 29.10 -11.11
C VAL A 574 -13.34 30.08 -12.27
N ASP A 575 -13.08 31.35 -11.95
CA ASP A 575 -12.92 32.44 -12.91
C ASP A 575 -11.44 32.76 -13.23
N MET A 576 -10.49 31.98 -12.71
CA MET A 576 -9.08 32.21 -12.96
C MET A 576 -8.72 31.86 -14.41
N PRO A 577 -7.94 32.72 -15.11
CA PRO A 577 -7.45 32.43 -16.45
C PRO A 577 -6.29 31.43 -16.40
N LEU A 578 -6.62 30.14 -16.45
CA LEU A 578 -5.66 29.03 -16.48
C LEU A 578 -5.57 28.43 -17.89
N SER A 579 -4.37 27.99 -18.28
CA SER A 579 -4.18 27.17 -19.48
C SER A 579 -4.95 25.84 -19.36
N VAL A 580 -5.20 25.17 -20.49
CA VAL A 580 -5.93 23.88 -20.49
C VAL A 580 -5.22 22.85 -19.62
N HIS A 581 -3.90 22.76 -19.70
CA HIS A 581 -3.09 21.86 -18.87
C HIS A 581 -3.21 22.20 -17.38
N MET A 582 -3.05 23.47 -16.98
CA MET A 582 -3.15 23.88 -15.58
C MET A 582 -4.57 23.66 -15.02
N ARG A 583 -5.61 23.93 -15.82
CA ARG A 583 -7.00 23.68 -15.43
C ARG A 583 -7.25 22.19 -15.22
N LYS A 584 -6.70 21.33 -16.08
CA LYS A 584 -6.75 19.88 -15.89
C LYS A 584 -6.02 19.49 -14.60
N ALA A 585 -4.79 19.96 -14.38
CA ALA A 585 -4.01 19.63 -13.20
C ALA A 585 -4.72 19.99 -11.88
N VAL A 586 -5.34 21.17 -11.80
CA VAL A 586 -6.12 21.56 -10.60
C VAL A 586 -7.42 20.76 -10.48
N THR A 587 -8.06 20.40 -11.60
CA THR A 587 -9.24 19.54 -11.60
C THR A 587 -8.90 18.14 -11.08
N ASP A 588 -7.77 17.57 -11.51
CA ASP A 588 -7.27 16.28 -11.03
C ASP A 588 -6.94 16.36 -9.53
N GLU A 589 -6.28 17.42 -9.06
CA GLU A 589 -6.02 17.67 -7.62
C GLU A 589 -7.32 17.69 -6.82
N CYS A 590 -8.34 18.40 -7.31
CA CYS A 590 -9.66 18.41 -6.69
C CYS A 590 -10.32 17.03 -6.67
N GLY A 591 -10.14 16.22 -7.72
CA GLY A 591 -10.68 14.87 -7.80
C GLY A 591 -10.05 13.92 -6.78
N VAL A 592 -8.73 14.03 -6.56
CA VAL A 592 -8.02 13.26 -5.53
C VAL A 592 -8.51 13.64 -4.13
N ALA A 593 -8.58 14.94 -3.83
CA ALA A 593 -9.08 15.41 -2.53
C ALA A 593 -10.56 15.07 -2.29
N GLU A 594 -11.39 15.10 -3.33
CA GLU A 594 -12.80 14.71 -3.21
C GLU A 594 -12.96 13.21 -2.94
N THR A 595 -12.08 12.38 -3.52
CA THR A 595 -12.05 10.93 -3.23
C THR A 595 -11.82 10.67 -1.75
N VAL A 596 -10.88 11.38 -1.12
CA VAL A 596 -10.62 11.29 0.33
C VAL A 596 -11.87 11.65 1.14
N ALA A 597 -12.55 12.76 0.79
CA ALA A 597 -13.78 13.18 1.45
C ALA A 597 -14.91 12.14 1.32
N VAL A 598 -15.08 11.58 0.11
CA VAL A 598 -16.10 10.55 -0.18
C VAL A 598 -15.81 9.27 0.60
N HIS A 599 -14.56 8.80 0.62
CA HIS A 599 -14.15 7.62 1.36
C HIS A 599 -14.47 7.76 2.85
N TYR A 600 -13.98 8.80 3.52
CA TYR A 600 -14.20 8.95 4.96
C TYR A 600 -15.66 9.22 5.33
N SER A 601 -16.42 9.90 4.46
CA SER A 601 -17.88 10.01 4.61
C SER A 601 -18.56 8.65 4.57
N SER A 602 -18.15 7.79 3.63
CA SER A 602 -18.70 6.44 3.48
C SER A 602 -18.30 5.54 4.64
N VAL A 603 -17.05 5.55 5.11
CA VAL A 603 -16.64 4.75 6.27
C VAL A 603 -17.42 5.16 7.53
N ALA A 604 -17.65 6.47 7.73
CA ALA A 604 -18.51 6.95 8.81
C ALA A 604 -19.97 6.47 8.67
N ASN A 605 -20.55 6.55 7.46
CA ASN A 605 -21.89 6.02 7.18
C ASN A 605 -21.98 4.51 7.44
N GLN A 606 -20.98 3.74 7.01
CA GLN A 606 -20.95 2.29 7.18
C GLN A 606 -20.88 1.91 8.67
N ALA A 607 -20.02 2.56 9.44
CA ALA A 607 -19.96 2.34 10.89
C ALA A 607 -21.28 2.70 11.56
N LEU A 608 -21.90 3.81 11.18
CA LEU A 608 -23.21 4.20 11.69
C LEU A 608 -24.29 3.19 11.29
N PHE A 609 -24.30 2.72 10.04
CA PHE A 609 -25.23 1.71 9.57
C PHE A 609 -25.15 0.42 10.40
N VAL A 610 -23.94 -0.11 10.62
CA VAL A 610 -23.73 -1.34 11.38
C VAL A 610 -24.25 -1.17 12.81
N VAL A 611 -23.86 -0.10 13.49
CA VAL A 611 -24.29 0.19 14.86
C VAL A 611 -25.80 0.37 14.95
N THR A 612 -26.40 1.11 14.02
CA THR A 612 -27.84 1.39 14.01
C THR A 612 -28.66 0.14 13.66
N ARG A 613 -28.18 -0.71 12.74
CA ARG A 613 -28.76 -2.02 12.43
C ARG A 613 -28.77 -2.92 13.66
N ASP A 614 -27.65 -3.04 14.36
CA ASP A 614 -27.52 -3.93 15.51
C ASP A 614 -28.37 -3.42 16.69
N LYS A 615 -28.43 -2.10 16.88
CA LYS A 615 -29.35 -1.46 17.84
C LYS A 615 -30.81 -1.75 17.52
N LEU A 616 -31.21 -1.62 16.25
CA LEU A 616 -32.57 -1.91 15.80
C LEU A 616 -32.97 -3.36 16.06
N ALA A 617 -32.07 -4.32 15.83
CA ALA A 617 -32.32 -5.73 16.10
C ALA A 617 -32.55 -6.04 17.58
N ALA A 618 -31.98 -5.24 18.49
CA ALA A 618 -32.13 -5.38 19.94
C ALA A 618 -33.25 -4.52 20.55
N GLU A 619 -33.77 -3.54 19.82
CA GLU A 619 -34.75 -2.57 20.31
C GLU A 619 -36.14 -3.18 20.44
N ARG A 620 -36.79 -2.95 21.59
CA ARG A 620 -38.12 -3.47 21.91
C ARG A 620 -39.19 -2.38 21.89
N ASP A 621 -38.79 -1.11 22.06
CA ASP A 621 -39.69 0.02 21.95
C ASP A 621 -39.96 0.36 20.48
N LYS A 622 -41.22 0.23 20.06
CA LYS A 622 -41.64 0.43 18.67
C LYS A 622 -41.35 1.84 18.15
N LYS A 623 -41.46 2.87 19.00
CA LYS A 623 -41.21 4.27 18.59
C LYS A 623 -39.72 4.51 18.36
N ARG A 624 -38.86 3.97 19.24
CA ARG A 624 -37.41 4.01 19.04
C ARG A 624 -36.99 3.20 17.84
N ALA A 625 -37.54 2.01 17.64
CA ALA A 625 -37.28 1.19 16.46
C ALA A 625 -37.68 1.91 15.16
N ALA A 626 -38.83 2.58 15.13
CA ALA A 626 -39.24 3.39 13.98
C ALA A 626 -38.25 4.52 13.67
N ASN A 627 -37.72 5.20 14.71
CA ASN A 627 -36.69 6.23 14.53
C ASN A 627 -35.39 5.65 13.97
N LEU A 628 -34.95 4.49 14.45
CA LEU A 628 -33.75 3.80 13.94
C LEU A 628 -33.94 3.39 12.47
N VAL A 629 -35.14 2.96 12.07
CA VAL A 629 -35.46 2.69 10.66
C VAL A 629 -35.32 3.96 9.81
N THR A 630 -35.87 5.09 10.25
CA THR A 630 -35.70 6.37 9.53
C THR A 630 -34.23 6.78 9.44
N GLU A 631 -33.45 6.54 10.49
CA GLU A 631 -32.01 6.78 10.47
C GLU A 631 -31.30 5.91 9.42
N LEU A 632 -31.60 4.61 9.35
CA LEU A 632 -31.07 3.70 8.34
C LEU A 632 -31.45 4.12 6.92
N GLU A 633 -32.68 4.59 6.69
CA GLU A 633 -33.10 5.12 5.38
C GLU A 633 -32.24 6.31 4.95
N ASN A 634 -31.97 7.23 5.87
CA ASN A 634 -31.14 8.41 5.59
C ASN A 634 -29.69 8.02 5.29
N ILE A 635 -29.13 7.07 6.06
CA ILE A 635 -27.77 6.55 5.85
C ILE A 635 -27.66 5.89 4.48
N LEU A 636 -28.58 4.98 4.13
CA LEU A 636 -28.58 4.27 2.84
C LEU A 636 -28.68 5.24 1.65
N ARG A 637 -29.54 6.26 1.75
CA ARG A 637 -29.67 7.29 0.70
C ARG A 637 -28.42 8.15 0.58
N HIS A 638 -27.77 8.50 1.70
CA HIS A 638 -26.50 9.22 1.66
C HIS A 638 -25.39 8.37 1.04
N GLU A 639 -25.33 7.09 1.41
CA GLU A 639 -24.35 6.15 0.89
C GLU A 639 -24.46 5.95 -0.63
N MET A 640 -25.69 5.85 -1.16
CA MET A 640 -25.92 5.84 -2.60
C MET A 640 -25.38 7.08 -3.30
N LYS A 641 -25.52 8.27 -2.70
CA LYS A 641 -24.98 9.52 -3.28
C LYS A 641 -23.44 9.47 -3.34
N LEU A 642 -22.80 8.97 -2.28
CA LEU A 642 -21.34 8.81 -2.22
C LEU A 642 -20.84 7.80 -3.26
N ALA A 643 -21.48 6.64 -3.36
CA ALA A 643 -21.13 5.60 -4.34
C ALA A 643 -21.28 6.11 -5.79
N LYS A 644 -22.38 6.81 -6.11
CA LYS A 644 -22.55 7.45 -7.42
C LYS A 644 -21.50 8.52 -7.70
N ARG A 645 -21.15 9.33 -6.69
CA ARG A 645 -20.10 10.35 -6.85
C ARG A 645 -18.74 9.71 -7.11
N MET A 646 -18.39 8.65 -6.38
CA MET A 646 -17.16 7.90 -6.60
C MET A 646 -17.13 7.25 -7.99
N ALA A 647 -18.27 6.76 -8.49
CA ALA A 647 -18.36 6.16 -9.82
C ALA A 647 -18.08 7.17 -10.94
N ILE A 648 -18.37 8.46 -10.72
CA ILE A 648 -18.03 9.57 -11.62
C ILE A 648 -16.54 9.93 -11.50
N LEU A 649 -16.01 9.98 -10.27
CA LEU A 649 -14.58 10.28 -10.06
C LEU A 649 -13.69 9.23 -10.71
N GLN A 650 -13.95 7.94 -10.45
CA GLN A 650 -13.17 6.82 -10.99
C GLN A 650 -13.30 6.71 -12.53
N HIS A 651 -14.45 7.10 -13.09
CA HIS A 651 -14.64 7.17 -14.55
C HIS A 651 -13.69 8.16 -15.23
N ASN A 652 -13.37 9.26 -14.56
CA ASN A 652 -12.54 10.33 -15.12
C ASN A 652 -11.06 10.19 -14.74
N ASP A 653 -10.74 9.35 -13.76
CA ASP A 653 -9.39 9.16 -13.25
C ASP A 653 -9.14 7.69 -12.88
N SER A 654 -8.44 7.00 -13.79
CA SER A 654 -8.03 5.61 -13.64
C SER A 654 -7.09 5.35 -12.47
N ARG A 655 -6.50 6.38 -11.85
CA ARG A 655 -5.64 6.21 -10.67
C ARG A 655 -6.44 5.91 -9.41
N LEU A 656 -7.70 6.35 -9.36
CA LEU A 656 -8.54 6.24 -8.16
C LEU A 656 -9.03 4.80 -7.97
N GLY A 657 -8.90 4.32 -6.74
CA GLY A 657 -9.17 2.93 -6.38
C GLY A 657 -8.00 1.98 -6.60
N PHE A 658 -6.92 2.40 -7.29
CA PHE A 658 -5.75 1.57 -7.55
C PHE A 658 -4.65 1.75 -6.50
N GLU A 659 -4.02 0.65 -6.10
CA GLU A 659 -2.81 0.59 -5.28
C GLU A 659 -1.92 -0.57 -5.74
N ALA A 660 -0.60 -0.42 -5.70
CA ALA A 660 0.33 -1.31 -6.41
C ALA A 660 0.29 -2.79 -5.95
N SER A 661 0.14 -3.04 -4.65
CA SER A 661 0.12 -4.37 -4.03
C SER A 661 -1.26 -5.03 -3.90
N ASN A 662 -2.34 -4.29 -4.16
CA ASN A 662 -3.73 -4.78 -4.10
C ASN A 662 -4.52 -4.58 -5.41
N HIS A 663 -3.89 -3.95 -6.41
CA HIS A 663 -4.51 -3.47 -7.64
C HIS A 663 -5.72 -2.56 -7.35
N TYR A 664 -6.83 -2.71 -8.07
CA TYR A 664 -8.03 -1.92 -7.83
C TYR A 664 -8.85 -2.48 -6.67
N PHE A 665 -8.95 -1.75 -5.56
CA PHE A 665 -9.91 -2.02 -4.46
C PHE A 665 -11.36 -2.00 -4.95
N TYR A 666 -11.64 -1.16 -5.96
CA TYR A 666 -12.91 -1.12 -6.65
C TYR A 666 -12.74 -0.62 -8.08
N VAL A 667 -13.70 -0.99 -8.91
CA VAL A 667 -14.00 -0.38 -10.21
C VAL A 667 -15.44 0.15 -10.21
N ARG A 668 -15.85 0.87 -11.26
CA ARG A 668 -17.22 1.44 -11.33
C ARG A 668 -18.34 0.44 -11.12
N ASN A 669 -18.13 -0.79 -11.58
CA ASN A 669 -19.13 -1.83 -11.41
C ASN A 669 -19.37 -2.16 -9.93
N ASP A 670 -18.34 -2.12 -9.08
CA ASP A 670 -18.48 -2.37 -7.64
C ASP A 670 -19.19 -1.20 -6.95
N LEU A 671 -19.00 0.03 -7.45
CA LEU A 671 -19.71 1.22 -6.97
C LEU A 671 -21.18 1.21 -7.40
N ALA A 672 -21.49 0.71 -8.59
CA ALA A 672 -22.87 0.46 -9.00
C ALA A 672 -23.52 -0.68 -8.21
N GLU A 673 -22.77 -1.74 -7.91
CA GLU A 673 -23.21 -2.82 -7.03
C GLU A 673 -23.55 -2.29 -5.64
N LYS A 674 -22.76 -1.38 -5.07
CA LYS A 674 -23.11 -0.70 -3.81
C LYS A 674 -24.47 0.00 -3.90
N VAL A 675 -24.75 0.71 -5.00
CA VAL A 675 -26.03 1.41 -5.17
C VAL A 675 -27.19 0.41 -5.22
N ILE A 676 -27.02 -0.70 -5.95
CA ILE A 676 -27.98 -1.81 -5.99
C ILE A 676 -28.17 -2.40 -4.59
N ASN A 677 -27.08 -2.65 -3.85
CA ASN A 677 -27.11 -3.16 -2.48
C ASN A 677 -27.91 -2.23 -1.55
N CYS A 678 -27.68 -0.92 -1.63
CA CYS A 678 -28.45 0.05 -0.84
C CYS A 678 -29.94 0.07 -1.24
N ARG A 679 -30.25 -0.06 -2.55
CA ARG A 679 -31.64 -0.19 -3.02
C ARG A 679 -32.29 -1.48 -2.55
N ASP A 680 -31.59 -2.60 -2.52
CA ASP A 680 -32.15 -3.85 -2.00
C ASP A 680 -32.55 -3.69 -0.52
N LEU A 681 -31.69 -3.04 0.26
CA LEU A 681 -31.95 -2.74 1.67
C LEU A 681 -33.13 -1.76 1.86
N LEU A 682 -33.28 -0.76 0.99
CA LEU A 682 -34.38 0.22 1.03
C LEU A 682 -35.72 -0.34 0.53
N ASP A 683 -35.69 -1.13 -0.54
CA ASP A 683 -36.90 -1.55 -1.27
C ASP A 683 -37.45 -2.88 -0.76
N HIS A 684 -36.62 -3.72 -0.13
CA HIS A 684 -37.01 -5.06 0.33
C HIS A 684 -36.84 -5.23 1.84
N TRP A 685 -35.65 -4.98 2.39
CA TRP A 685 -35.40 -5.25 3.82
C TRP A 685 -36.12 -4.29 4.78
N LEU A 686 -35.92 -2.98 4.64
CA LEU A 686 -36.55 -2.01 5.56
C LEU A 686 -38.09 -2.04 5.52
N PRO A 687 -38.76 -2.24 4.38
CA PRO A 687 -40.22 -2.44 4.34
C PRO A 687 -40.67 -3.66 5.14
N GLU A 688 -39.93 -4.78 5.10
CA GLU A 688 -40.23 -5.96 5.91
C GLU A 688 -40.07 -5.66 7.40
N VAL A 689 -39.01 -4.94 7.79
CA VAL A 689 -38.81 -4.49 9.17
C VAL A 689 -39.96 -3.59 9.62
N LYS A 690 -40.34 -2.59 8.82
CA LYS A 690 -41.46 -1.67 9.14
C LYS A 690 -42.78 -2.39 9.33
N LYS A 691 -43.02 -3.46 8.56
CA LYS A 691 -44.23 -4.28 8.68
C LYS A 691 -44.23 -5.12 9.97
N ALA A 692 -43.04 -5.47 10.48
CA ALA A 692 -42.89 -6.26 11.70
C ALA A 692 -42.97 -5.41 12.98
N LEU A 693 -42.64 -4.11 12.92
CA LEU A 693 -42.82 -3.14 14.01
C LEU A 693 -44.29 -2.79 14.20
#